data_AF-A0AAV7I9Y8-F1
#
_entry.id   AF-A0AAV7I9Y8-F1
#
_cell.length_a   1.000
_cell.length_b   1.000
_cell.length_c   1.000
_cell.angle_alpha   90.00
_cell.angle_beta   90.00
_cell.angle_gamma   90.00
#
_symmetry.space_group_name_H-M   'P 1'
#
loop_
_entity.id
_entity.type
_entity.pdbx_description
1 polymer ?
#
loop_
_entity_poly.entity_id
_entity_poly.type
_entity_poly.pdbx_seq_one_letter_code
_entity_poly.pdbx_strand_id
1 'polypeptide(L)'
;MKFISSVDNAWFNEEISQFLDLQDIDRILQVLKTFISRLRTRVPAAIFHYAVSNIGNKCSQPEFHLYHMHLELRWLLILFTYVRASKFIVAEMINDLSTTLELVIDDLIYISLKIFERHSGDLRLKTPYSCSCARELWLMIQFIIEDCDQIEVSFWEYVNCALDKITPTAKSELFSVWLIYHLGILQGYSIDGIFHGSSSERIKDNYTKIERILRGFSRHPGDVDEELKLLIPLVKKLTTEWWEFRIIIINHLWEYFPRRLEHPYLTSQGLWSLSMDRKTPQELLKQVKERIDGKDAESSYGMFLNFLGCVLKRQDGTSGKKNYWYQIKGRICSKFNKCKVQEFNEAALLNFISLFLTLGVTADVADVCTVMLNLLPPVLQPDNNSKRTILSWKGQLCVLLLYRENDLSLQPIADRFVEMVNVICCRQDEFGRSMMSTFIDTLGTLVVGRGDEHLLISGWIDRYLRECPKSKIPVLLKLILEMLNKDSKDVLATLMVNVVGCLRTMVFSGDYYEDLPNLAVEFTVQAARYKDIAEANRQEASSLFVHFTSTLKVKDARIIKNYLTGVLGHIELESIRGIKNFNLIVIQAWFKCCIHGLDSPGEMEEIKRCVVQFDEIRQLFTQQEREKFVKESESLISWAMALNNRRRTAQDAALDVRTRSVLMNLDKWILGPIRPETQDSELAWWIYRCLGTIFLCCGAMMHTKTHASMLVNYINKFVLIKNEEDSYLRHLSKKIFSMVILGLEAANAKNDVTLFNLVSDLLQAYLPLLVTESGDGFRVAESLTRCFTDTASDFSVFIVEKLAVFLKISQDNSMHKHGYLVMALINHLLDVFVAQNKKYIAESIVLKCSGNIVEAYIRTHEHHPHKQQTIKFINYVCGNNYFRSDFKLRVKLASIIASTLINYLPSNSQPTWELLQSINTRELSKIIITQVQQGIIKLQRGYHHPQNAKSLR
;
A
#
# COMPACT_ATOMS: atom_id res chain seq x y z
N MET A 1 34.12 -65.66 5.01
CA MET A 1 34.13 -65.63 6.48
C MET A 1 33.32 -66.73 7.16
N LYS A 2 32.19 -67.21 6.61
CA LYS A 2 31.57 -68.48 7.09
C LYS A 2 32.60 -69.62 7.20
N PHE A 3 33.57 -69.68 6.30
CA PHE A 3 34.66 -70.67 6.34
C PHE A 3 35.66 -70.55 7.51
N ILE A 4 35.58 -69.52 8.36
CA ILE A 4 36.46 -69.42 9.54
C ILE A 4 35.63 -69.50 10.83
N SER A 5 34.43 -68.91 10.86
CA SER A 5 33.55 -68.95 12.05
C SER A 5 32.56 -70.13 12.09
N SER A 6 32.16 -70.68 10.94
CA SER A 6 31.27 -71.86 10.86
C SER A 6 32.03 -73.16 10.68
N VAL A 7 33.36 -73.10 10.66
CA VAL A 7 34.15 -74.29 10.76
C VAL A 7 34.21 -74.62 12.23
N ASP A 8 33.48 -75.67 12.60
CA ASP A 8 33.72 -76.39 13.84
C ASP A 8 35.23 -76.44 14.04
N ASN A 9 35.72 -75.94 15.18
CA ASN A 9 37.14 -75.91 15.50
C ASN A 9 37.82 -77.27 15.24
N ALA A 10 37.07 -78.38 15.18
CA ALA A 10 37.53 -79.67 14.72
C ALA A 10 38.00 -79.74 13.25
N TRP A 11 37.23 -79.27 12.25
CA TRP A 11 37.55 -79.48 10.82
C TRP A 11 38.72 -78.59 10.33
N PHE A 12 38.77 -77.30 10.72
CA PHE A 12 39.91 -76.41 10.39
C PHE A 12 41.18 -76.82 11.14
N ASN A 13 41.04 -77.37 12.36
CA ASN A 13 42.19 -77.91 13.08
C ASN A 13 42.66 -79.22 12.48
N GLU A 14 41.78 -80.15 12.08
CA GLU A 14 42.19 -81.42 11.44
C GLU A 14 42.84 -81.20 10.07
N GLU A 15 42.26 -80.43 9.14
CA GLU A 15 42.85 -80.30 7.79
C GLU A 15 44.15 -79.49 7.78
N ILE A 16 44.26 -78.39 8.53
CA ILE A 16 45.50 -77.60 8.56
C ILE A 16 46.59 -78.30 9.40
N SER A 17 46.24 -79.01 10.47
CA SER A 17 47.24 -79.80 11.23
C SER A 17 47.75 -81.02 10.45
N GLN A 18 46.97 -81.51 9.47
CA GLN A 18 47.41 -82.56 8.55
C GLN A 18 48.23 -82.03 7.35
N PHE A 19 48.11 -80.75 6.96
CA PHE A 19 48.71 -80.22 5.73
C PHE A 19 49.96 -79.34 5.89
N LEU A 20 50.21 -78.74 7.07
CA LEU A 20 51.32 -77.79 7.24
C LEU A 20 51.99 -77.96 8.62
N ASP A 21 53.25 -78.40 8.62
CA ASP A 21 54.11 -78.31 9.81
C ASP A 21 54.33 -76.83 10.16
N LEU A 22 54.44 -76.50 11.46
CA LEU A 22 54.75 -75.15 11.95
C LEU A 22 56.02 -74.59 11.29
N GLN A 23 57.00 -75.45 11.02
CA GLN A 23 58.23 -75.07 10.32
C GLN A 23 58.00 -74.60 8.89
N ASP A 24 57.03 -75.19 8.18
CA ASP A 24 56.70 -74.80 6.81
C ASP A 24 55.92 -73.48 6.78
N ILE A 25 55.03 -73.25 7.75
CA ILE A 25 54.36 -71.95 7.93
C ILE A 25 55.39 -70.87 8.23
N ASP A 26 56.38 -71.13 9.08
CA ASP A 26 57.43 -70.16 9.41
C ASP A 26 58.32 -69.83 8.22
N ARG A 27 58.67 -70.83 7.39
CA ARG A 27 59.38 -70.61 6.13
C ARG A 27 58.55 -69.78 5.14
N ILE A 28 57.27 -70.09 4.98
CA ILE A 28 56.35 -69.35 4.10
C ILE A 28 56.21 -67.91 4.60
N LEU A 29 56.00 -67.69 5.89
CA LEU A 29 55.93 -66.36 6.51
C LEU A 29 57.23 -65.58 6.29
N GLN A 30 58.39 -66.22 6.46
CA GLN A 30 59.68 -65.57 6.23
C GLN A 30 59.86 -65.16 4.76
N VAL A 31 59.49 -66.03 3.81
CA VAL A 31 59.52 -65.72 2.38
C VAL A 31 58.56 -64.59 2.03
N LEU A 32 57.32 -64.65 2.52
CA LEU A 32 56.31 -63.61 2.30
C LEU A 32 56.76 -62.27 2.88
N LYS A 33 57.24 -62.22 4.13
CA LYS A 33 57.76 -60.98 4.75
C LYS A 33 58.92 -60.39 3.95
N THR A 34 59.82 -61.23 3.44
CA THR A 34 60.96 -60.82 2.61
C THR A 34 60.51 -60.27 1.25
N PHE A 35 59.52 -60.89 0.62
CA PHE A 35 59.00 -60.50 -0.70
C PHE A 35 58.12 -59.23 -0.64
N ILE A 36 57.22 -59.16 0.35
CA ILE A 36 56.19 -58.14 0.44
C ILE A 36 56.81 -56.77 0.78
N SER A 37 57.70 -56.68 1.77
CA SER A 37 58.30 -55.43 2.28
C SER A 37 57.29 -54.26 2.42
N ARG A 38 57.72 -53.01 2.65
CA ARG A 38 56.80 -51.86 2.68
C ARG A 38 56.39 -51.45 1.26
N LEU A 39 55.08 -51.35 0.98
CA LEU A 39 54.57 -50.92 -0.33
C LEU A 39 55.15 -49.57 -0.74
N ARG A 40 55.24 -48.65 0.24
CA ARG A 40 55.73 -47.28 0.07
C ARG A 40 57.12 -47.19 -0.57
N THR A 41 57.96 -48.21 -0.45
CA THR A 41 59.34 -48.21 -0.95
C THR A 41 59.54 -48.84 -2.32
N ARG A 42 58.65 -49.75 -2.75
CA ARG A 42 58.89 -50.57 -3.96
C ARG A 42 57.81 -50.46 -5.03
N VAL A 43 56.61 -49.98 -4.70
CA VAL A 43 55.50 -49.90 -5.65
C VAL A 43 55.23 -48.44 -6.03
N PRO A 44 55.37 -48.07 -7.31
CA PRO A 44 54.98 -46.75 -7.80
C PRO A 44 53.54 -46.39 -7.44
N ALA A 45 53.33 -45.20 -6.86
CA ALA A 45 52.01 -44.76 -6.42
C ALA A 45 50.95 -44.74 -7.54
N ALA A 46 51.37 -44.60 -8.80
CA ALA A 46 50.49 -44.63 -9.97
C ALA A 46 49.71 -45.95 -10.09
N ILE A 47 50.27 -47.08 -9.63
CA ILE A 47 49.67 -48.42 -9.70
C ILE A 47 48.36 -48.48 -8.92
N PHE A 48 48.25 -47.75 -7.81
CA PHE A 48 47.04 -47.73 -6.97
C PHE A 48 45.80 -47.18 -7.70
N HIS A 49 46.00 -46.53 -8.84
CA HIS A 49 44.92 -45.99 -9.67
C HIS A 49 44.42 -46.97 -10.73
N TYR A 50 45.14 -48.07 -10.98
CA TYR A 50 44.76 -49.12 -11.93
C TYR A 50 44.08 -50.33 -11.25
N ALA A 51 43.52 -50.09 -10.05
CA ALA A 51 42.91 -51.12 -9.21
C ALA A 51 41.53 -51.59 -9.69
N VAL A 52 40.91 -50.96 -10.68
CA VAL A 52 39.55 -51.29 -11.12
C VAL A 52 39.53 -51.67 -12.59
N SER A 53 38.88 -52.80 -12.89
CA SER A 53 38.61 -53.23 -14.25
C SER A 53 37.23 -53.88 -14.33
N ASN A 54 36.40 -53.46 -15.29
CA ASN A 54 35.07 -54.03 -15.50
C ASN A 54 35.12 -55.50 -15.96
N ILE A 55 36.29 -55.97 -16.39
CA ILE A 55 36.52 -57.37 -16.81
C ILE A 55 37.28 -58.19 -15.75
N GLY A 56 37.53 -57.62 -14.57
CA GLY A 56 38.17 -58.30 -13.43
C GLY A 56 39.52 -58.93 -13.81
N ASN A 57 39.76 -60.18 -13.40
CA ASN A 57 40.99 -60.92 -13.68
C ASN A 57 41.25 -61.20 -15.17
N LYS A 58 40.29 -60.90 -16.06
CA LYS A 58 40.52 -60.91 -17.52
C LYS A 58 41.22 -59.63 -18.02
N CYS A 59 41.47 -58.67 -17.13
CA CYS A 59 42.26 -57.48 -17.44
C CYS A 59 43.64 -57.89 -17.95
N SER A 60 44.14 -57.24 -19.01
CA SER A 60 45.50 -57.49 -19.51
C SER A 60 46.55 -56.56 -18.89
N GLN A 61 46.13 -55.59 -18.06
CA GLN A 61 47.05 -54.61 -17.47
C GLN A 61 47.86 -55.22 -16.32
N PRO A 62 49.21 -55.23 -16.41
CA PRO A 62 50.07 -55.74 -15.35
C PRO A 62 49.86 -55.01 -14.01
N GLU A 63 49.58 -53.70 -14.04
CA GLU A 63 49.36 -52.88 -12.85
C GLU A 63 48.14 -53.36 -12.05
N PHE A 64 47.07 -53.76 -12.74
CA PHE A 64 45.88 -54.34 -12.12
C PHE A 64 46.23 -55.62 -11.35
N HIS A 65 46.93 -56.56 -12.02
CA HIS A 65 47.30 -57.84 -11.41
C HIS A 65 48.28 -57.67 -10.26
N LEU A 66 49.30 -56.83 -10.44
CA LEU A 66 50.30 -56.54 -9.42
C LEU A 66 49.66 -55.94 -8.16
N TYR A 67 48.69 -55.04 -8.33
CA TYR A 67 47.96 -54.45 -7.20
C TYR A 67 47.17 -55.51 -6.42
N HIS A 68 46.38 -56.35 -7.11
CA HIS A 68 45.55 -57.36 -6.45
C HIS A 68 46.38 -58.48 -5.81
N MET A 69 47.47 -58.89 -6.46
CA MET A 69 48.45 -59.81 -5.86
C MET A 69 48.99 -59.25 -4.54
N HIS A 70 49.32 -57.95 -4.47
CA HIS A 70 49.78 -57.35 -3.22
C HIS A 70 48.71 -57.28 -2.12
N LEU A 71 47.43 -57.19 -2.46
CA LEU A 71 46.33 -57.28 -1.49
C LEU A 71 46.16 -58.72 -0.97
N GLU A 72 46.15 -59.71 -1.87
CA GLU A 72 46.03 -61.12 -1.53
C GLU A 72 47.20 -61.61 -0.66
N LEU A 73 48.43 -61.26 -1.01
CA LEU A 73 49.61 -61.64 -0.24
C LEU A 73 49.62 -61.03 1.17
N ARG A 74 49.10 -59.81 1.33
CA ARG A 74 48.94 -59.18 2.65
C ARG A 74 47.86 -59.85 3.49
N TRP A 75 46.74 -60.18 2.86
CA TRP A 75 45.69 -60.96 3.52
C TRP A 75 46.22 -62.31 3.98
N LEU A 76 46.97 -63.02 3.12
CA LEU A 76 47.59 -64.29 3.43
C LEU A 76 48.56 -64.19 4.61
N LEU A 77 49.36 -63.10 4.66
CA LEU A 77 50.28 -62.84 5.77
C LEU A 77 49.54 -62.64 7.10
N ILE A 78 48.45 -61.86 7.10
CA ILE A 78 47.59 -61.69 8.28
C ILE A 78 46.96 -63.02 8.68
N LEU A 79 46.42 -63.79 7.73
CA LEU A 79 45.77 -65.06 8.02
C LEU A 79 46.74 -66.06 8.67
N PHE A 80 47.94 -66.22 8.14
CA PHE A 80 48.93 -67.13 8.72
C PHE A 80 49.38 -66.71 10.12
N THR A 81 49.62 -65.42 10.33
CA THR A 81 50.00 -64.90 11.66
C THR A 81 48.84 -65.00 12.67
N TYR A 82 47.60 -64.81 12.22
CA TYR A 82 46.40 -64.97 13.05
C TYR A 82 46.16 -66.43 13.44
N VAL A 83 46.25 -67.37 12.49
CA VAL A 83 46.12 -68.81 12.77
C VAL A 83 47.22 -69.27 13.75
N ARG A 84 48.44 -68.74 13.60
CA ARG A 84 49.54 -69.05 14.52
C ARG A 84 49.29 -68.48 15.93
N ALA A 85 48.83 -67.23 16.03
CA ALA A 85 48.54 -66.59 17.31
C ALA A 85 47.35 -67.24 18.04
N SER A 86 46.30 -67.61 17.32
CA SER A 86 45.08 -68.22 17.89
C SER A 86 45.28 -69.66 18.37
N LYS A 87 46.14 -70.46 17.70
CA LYS A 87 46.35 -71.88 18.05
C LYS A 87 47.29 -72.13 19.24
N PHE A 88 48.33 -71.30 19.41
CA PHE A 88 49.41 -71.60 20.37
C PHE A 88 49.49 -70.64 21.56
N ILE A 89 48.78 -69.50 21.51
CA ILE A 89 48.68 -68.48 22.58
C ILE A 89 50.05 -68.20 23.23
N VAL A 90 51.04 -67.87 22.39
CA VAL A 90 52.38 -67.43 22.84
C VAL A 90 52.49 -65.94 22.62
N ALA A 91 52.92 -65.19 23.64
CA ALA A 91 53.04 -63.73 23.59
C ALA A 91 53.83 -63.21 22.37
N GLU A 92 54.90 -63.92 21.99
CA GLU A 92 55.71 -63.61 20.80
C GLU A 92 54.91 -63.70 19.49
N MET A 93 54.00 -64.67 19.38
CA MET A 93 53.17 -64.86 18.18
C MET A 93 52.03 -63.81 18.10
N ILE A 94 51.48 -63.41 19.24
CA ILE A 94 50.51 -62.31 19.33
C ILE A 94 51.18 -60.98 18.94
N ASN A 95 52.43 -60.78 19.35
CA ASN A 95 53.22 -59.62 18.96
C ASN A 95 53.56 -59.63 17.45
N ASP A 96 53.83 -60.79 16.85
CA ASP A 96 54.06 -60.92 15.41
C ASP A 96 52.80 -60.62 14.59
N LEU A 97 51.63 -61.09 15.03
CA LEU A 97 50.34 -60.71 14.46
C LEU A 97 50.11 -59.19 14.56
N SER A 98 50.34 -58.61 15.74
CA SER A 98 50.19 -57.17 15.98
C SER A 98 51.08 -56.34 15.05
N THR A 99 52.35 -56.75 14.89
CA THR A 99 53.31 -56.10 13.99
C THR A 99 52.89 -56.23 12.52
N THR A 100 52.34 -57.38 12.15
CA THR A 100 51.82 -57.64 10.79
C THR A 100 50.60 -56.79 10.49
N LEU A 101 49.65 -56.68 11.43
CA LEU A 101 48.48 -55.83 11.32
C LEU A 101 48.89 -54.35 11.18
N GLU A 102 49.84 -53.88 11.99
CA GLU A 102 50.36 -52.51 11.90
C GLU A 102 50.95 -52.24 10.51
N LEU A 103 51.77 -53.16 9.97
CA LEU A 103 52.38 -53.03 8.65
C LEU A 103 51.33 -52.92 7.54
N VAL A 104 50.32 -53.80 7.57
CA VAL A 104 49.27 -53.81 6.53
C VAL A 104 48.39 -52.57 6.64
N ILE A 105 48.02 -52.14 7.85
CA ILE A 105 47.24 -50.92 8.07
C ILE A 105 48.01 -49.67 7.60
N ASP A 106 49.31 -49.56 7.93
CA ASP A 106 50.19 -48.49 7.45
C ASP A 106 50.18 -48.41 5.90
N ASP A 107 50.30 -49.57 5.24
CA ASP A 107 50.31 -49.67 3.79
C ASP A 107 48.96 -49.30 3.16
N LEU A 108 47.84 -49.74 3.75
CA LEU A 108 46.50 -49.40 3.27
C LEU A 108 46.17 -47.91 3.47
N ILE A 109 46.67 -47.29 4.55
CA ILE A 109 46.56 -45.85 4.78
C ILE A 109 47.39 -45.10 3.74
N TYR A 110 48.59 -45.58 3.42
CA TYR A 110 49.41 -44.99 2.36
C TYR A 110 48.71 -45.05 1.00
N ILE A 111 48.09 -46.18 0.64
CA ILE A 111 47.28 -46.31 -0.58
C ILE A 111 46.14 -45.27 -0.55
N SER A 112 45.39 -45.22 0.56
CA SER A 112 44.26 -44.30 0.73
C SER A 112 44.69 -42.83 0.60
N LEU A 113 45.86 -42.47 1.13
CA LEU A 113 46.43 -41.13 1.03
C LEU A 113 46.75 -40.77 -0.43
N LYS A 114 47.31 -41.70 -1.20
CA LYS A 114 47.59 -41.48 -2.64
C LYS A 114 46.32 -41.35 -3.47
N ILE A 115 45.24 -42.03 -3.08
CA ILE A 115 43.91 -41.85 -3.70
C ILE A 115 43.37 -40.46 -3.38
N PHE A 116 43.49 -40.02 -2.12
CA PHE A 116 43.04 -38.71 -1.65
C PHE A 116 43.75 -37.55 -2.37
N GLU A 117 45.08 -37.60 -2.47
CA GLU A 117 45.90 -36.55 -3.11
C GLU A 117 45.50 -36.29 -4.57
N ARG A 118 44.98 -37.31 -5.28
CA ARG A 118 44.55 -37.19 -6.68
C ARG A 118 43.14 -36.59 -6.85
N HIS A 119 42.26 -36.70 -5.86
CA HIS A 119 40.81 -36.44 -6.01
C HIS A 119 40.30 -35.30 -5.11
N SER A 120 41.14 -34.35 -4.74
CA SER A 120 40.88 -33.30 -3.74
C SER A 120 39.61 -32.44 -3.97
N GLY A 121 39.01 -32.46 -5.16
CA GLY A 121 37.80 -31.68 -5.49
C GLY A 121 36.45 -32.35 -5.27
N ASP A 122 36.36 -33.69 -5.17
CA ASP A 122 35.07 -34.41 -5.14
C ASP A 122 35.01 -35.52 -4.07
N LEU A 123 35.55 -35.22 -2.89
CA LEU A 123 35.71 -36.19 -1.80
C LEU A 123 34.39 -36.75 -1.25
N ARG A 124 33.25 -36.10 -1.54
CA ARG A 124 31.91 -36.57 -1.11
C ARG A 124 31.44 -37.80 -1.88
N LEU A 125 31.92 -37.99 -3.11
CA LEU A 125 31.53 -39.10 -4.00
C LEU A 125 32.60 -40.19 -4.11
N LYS A 126 33.71 -40.06 -3.37
CA LYS A 126 34.86 -40.97 -3.44
C LYS A 126 35.09 -41.67 -2.11
N THR A 127 35.63 -42.88 -2.18
CA THR A 127 35.98 -43.73 -1.03
C THR A 127 37.50 -43.90 -0.92
N PRO A 128 38.04 -44.23 0.26
CA PRO A 128 39.46 -44.57 0.44
C PRO A 128 39.84 -45.90 -0.22
N TYR A 129 38.85 -46.69 -0.63
CA TYR A 129 39.04 -47.96 -1.31
C TYR A 129 39.23 -47.74 -2.80
N SER A 130 40.30 -48.30 -3.35
CA SER A 130 40.57 -48.31 -4.79
C SER A 130 39.67 -49.31 -5.54
N CYS A 131 39.29 -50.42 -4.90
CA CYS A 131 38.40 -51.47 -5.43
C CYS A 131 37.63 -52.17 -4.29
N SER A 132 36.72 -53.09 -4.63
CA SER A 132 35.99 -53.90 -3.64
C SER A 132 36.92 -54.78 -2.80
N CYS A 133 37.99 -55.34 -3.38
CA CYS A 133 38.95 -56.18 -2.66
C CYS A 133 39.67 -55.40 -1.56
N ALA A 134 40.06 -54.14 -1.81
CA ALA A 134 40.65 -53.28 -0.79
C ALA A 134 39.66 -52.95 0.33
N ARG A 135 38.38 -52.73 -0.01
CA ARG A 135 37.30 -52.51 0.97
C ARG A 135 37.08 -53.75 1.84
N GLU A 136 37.05 -54.92 1.22
CA GLU A 136 36.89 -56.20 1.92
C GLU A 136 38.09 -56.48 2.83
N LEU A 137 39.32 -56.21 2.39
CA LEU A 137 40.50 -56.35 3.24
C LEU A 137 40.41 -55.46 4.50
N TRP A 138 40.00 -54.20 4.36
CA TRP A 138 39.75 -53.33 5.51
C TRP A 138 38.70 -53.90 6.48
N LEU A 139 37.59 -54.40 5.94
CA LEU A 139 36.52 -55.01 6.72
C LEU A 139 37.00 -56.29 7.44
N MET A 140 37.77 -57.13 6.75
CA MET A 140 38.30 -58.36 7.31
C MET A 140 39.32 -58.11 8.43
N ILE A 141 40.14 -57.07 8.31
CA ILE A 141 41.06 -56.62 9.37
C ILE A 141 40.28 -56.19 10.61
N GLN A 142 39.18 -55.45 10.45
CA GLN A 142 38.32 -55.07 11.59
C GLN A 142 37.79 -56.31 12.32
N PHE A 143 37.29 -57.31 11.58
CA PHE A 143 36.81 -58.55 12.19
C PHE A 143 37.92 -59.32 12.93
N ILE A 144 39.13 -59.45 12.36
CA ILE A 144 40.23 -60.16 13.03
C ILE A 144 40.59 -59.48 14.36
N ILE A 145 40.66 -58.16 14.38
CA ILE A 145 41.00 -57.41 15.61
C ILE A 145 39.87 -57.48 16.63
N GLU A 146 38.62 -57.50 16.19
CA GLU A 146 37.45 -57.59 17.08
C GLU A 146 37.19 -59.00 17.62
N ASP A 147 37.59 -60.03 16.87
CA ASP A 147 37.43 -61.45 17.25
C ASP A 147 38.56 -61.96 18.15
N CYS A 148 39.76 -61.38 18.05
CA CYS A 148 40.90 -61.81 18.84
C CYS A 148 40.96 -61.10 20.21
N ASP A 149 40.34 -61.69 21.24
CA ASP A 149 40.32 -61.18 22.62
C ASP A 149 41.72 -60.91 23.23
N GLN A 150 42.77 -61.52 22.68
CA GLN A 150 44.16 -61.38 23.14
C GLN A 150 44.87 -60.13 22.57
N ILE A 151 44.27 -59.48 21.57
CA ILE A 151 44.77 -58.19 21.07
C ILE A 151 44.19 -57.10 21.96
N GLU A 152 45.01 -56.55 22.84
CA GLU A 152 44.61 -55.46 23.74
C GLU A 152 44.34 -54.13 23.00
N VAL A 153 44.89 -54.00 21.79
CA VAL A 153 44.84 -52.78 20.98
C VAL A 153 43.62 -52.79 20.05
N SER A 154 42.79 -51.77 20.15
CA SER A 154 41.63 -51.59 19.28
C SER A 154 42.02 -51.29 17.83
N PHE A 155 41.11 -51.58 16.89
CA PHE A 155 41.28 -51.22 15.48
C PHE A 155 41.62 -49.73 15.30
N TRP A 156 40.94 -48.85 16.06
CA TRP A 156 41.17 -47.42 15.96
C TRP A 156 42.54 -47.00 16.46
N GLU A 157 43.15 -47.71 17.43
CA GLU A 157 44.50 -47.40 17.90
C GLU A 157 45.56 -47.72 16.84
N TYR A 158 45.44 -48.84 16.11
CA TYR A 158 46.30 -49.10 14.95
C TYR A 158 46.18 -48.01 13.88
N VAL A 159 44.95 -47.65 13.52
CA VAL A 159 44.69 -46.59 12.54
C VAL A 159 45.23 -45.24 13.02
N ASN A 160 45.02 -44.90 14.29
CA ASN A 160 45.48 -43.65 14.88
C ASN A 160 47.01 -43.57 14.92
N CYS A 161 47.69 -44.66 15.29
CA CYS A 161 49.16 -44.76 15.27
C CYS A 161 49.71 -44.50 13.86
N ALA A 162 49.11 -45.13 12.85
CA ALA A 162 49.49 -44.95 11.46
C ALA A 162 49.23 -43.51 10.95
N LEU A 163 48.08 -42.93 11.30
CA LEU A 163 47.75 -41.54 10.95
C LEU A 163 48.65 -40.52 11.65
N ASP A 164 49.25 -40.86 12.80
CA ASP A 164 50.16 -39.98 13.55
C ASP A 164 51.54 -39.88 12.93
N LYS A 165 51.91 -40.85 12.09
CA LYS A 165 53.14 -40.81 11.29
C LYS A 165 53.04 -39.79 10.13
N ILE A 166 51.86 -39.26 9.82
CA ILE A 166 51.63 -38.29 8.75
C ILE A 166 51.79 -36.87 9.31
N THR A 167 52.59 -36.03 8.63
CA THR A 167 52.78 -34.63 9.03
C THR A 167 51.43 -33.89 9.10
N PRO A 168 51.11 -33.24 10.23
CA PRO A 168 49.84 -32.56 10.40
C PRO A 168 49.76 -31.29 9.54
N THR A 169 48.76 -31.25 8.67
CA THR A 169 48.37 -30.13 7.80
C THR A 169 46.85 -30.17 7.64
N ALA A 170 46.20 -29.06 7.29
CA ALA A 170 44.75 -29.03 7.06
C ALA A 170 44.27 -30.13 6.09
N LYS A 171 45.04 -30.40 5.02
CA LYS A 171 44.75 -31.46 4.05
C LYS A 171 44.92 -32.88 4.61
N SER A 172 45.97 -33.13 5.40
CA SER A 172 46.18 -34.46 6.02
C SER A 172 45.20 -34.71 7.18
N GLU A 173 44.74 -33.66 7.85
CA GLU A 173 43.67 -33.72 8.83
C GLU A 173 42.31 -34.01 8.18
N LEU A 174 41.99 -33.34 7.06
CA LEU A 174 40.82 -33.67 6.25
C LEU A 174 40.86 -35.12 5.75
N PHE A 175 42.01 -35.56 5.23
CA PHE A 175 42.24 -36.96 4.84
C PHE A 175 41.94 -37.93 5.99
N SER A 176 42.44 -37.62 7.19
CA SER A 176 42.22 -38.44 8.38
C SER A 176 40.73 -38.58 8.70
N VAL A 177 39.97 -37.49 8.70
CA VAL A 177 38.52 -37.52 8.95
C VAL A 177 37.79 -38.27 7.85
N TRP A 178 38.15 -38.04 6.58
CA TRP A 178 37.56 -38.75 5.44
C TRP A 178 37.77 -40.25 5.53
N LEU A 179 38.99 -40.69 5.84
CA LEU A 179 39.30 -42.10 6.06
C LEU A 179 38.51 -42.67 7.24
N ILE A 180 38.53 -42.01 8.40
CA ILE A 180 37.80 -42.45 9.60
C ILE A 180 36.30 -42.59 9.31
N TYR A 181 35.70 -41.64 8.59
CA TYR A 181 34.29 -41.71 8.19
C TYR A 181 33.98 -42.98 7.40
N HIS A 182 34.78 -43.29 6.38
CA HIS A 182 34.57 -44.48 5.56
C HIS A 182 34.85 -45.78 6.31
N LEU A 183 35.91 -45.84 7.13
CA LEU A 183 36.22 -47.00 7.96
C LEU A 183 35.14 -47.24 9.03
N GLY A 184 34.56 -46.18 9.58
CA GLY A 184 33.44 -46.28 10.54
C GLY A 184 32.19 -46.88 9.90
N ILE A 185 31.91 -46.54 8.63
CA ILE A 185 30.78 -47.12 7.89
C ILE A 185 30.92 -48.65 7.73
N LEU A 186 32.15 -49.17 7.61
CA LEU A 186 32.39 -50.62 7.48
C LEU A 186 31.95 -51.41 8.72
N GLN A 187 31.92 -50.78 9.90
CA GLN A 187 31.41 -51.41 11.12
C GLN A 187 29.90 -51.69 11.05
N GLY A 188 29.20 -51.12 10.06
CA GLY A 188 27.80 -51.43 9.76
C GLY A 188 27.57 -52.81 9.15
N TYR A 189 28.62 -53.54 8.75
CA TYR A 189 28.51 -54.92 8.25
C TYR A 189 28.61 -55.94 9.39
N SER A 190 27.75 -56.96 9.38
CA SER A 190 27.91 -58.15 10.25
C SER A 190 28.92 -59.13 9.69
N ILE A 191 29.32 -60.11 10.51
CA ILE A 191 30.24 -61.20 10.14
C ILE A 191 29.73 -61.99 8.92
N ASP A 192 28.40 -62.07 8.74
CA ASP A 192 27.76 -62.68 7.57
C ASP A 192 27.82 -61.81 6.30
N GLY A 193 28.40 -60.62 6.38
CA GLY A 193 28.49 -59.66 5.27
C GLY A 193 27.18 -58.90 5.01
N ILE A 194 26.21 -58.96 5.93
CA ILE A 194 24.95 -58.21 5.82
C ILE A 194 25.15 -56.80 6.36
N PHE A 195 24.73 -55.79 5.60
CA PHE A 195 24.82 -54.40 6.01
C PHE A 195 23.62 -54.02 6.89
N HIS A 196 23.85 -53.88 8.20
CA HIS A 196 22.87 -53.39 9.18
C HIS A 196 22.90 -51.86 9.32
N GLY A 197 23.91 -51.18 8.78
CA GLY A 197 24.04 -49.72 8.89
C GLY A 197 24.35 -49.29 10.31
N SER A 198 23.77 -48.16 10.75
CA SER A 198 24.06 -47.55 12.06
C SER A 198 23.47 -48.28 13.28
N SER A 199 22.68 -49.33 13.07
CA SER A 199 22.16 -50.18 14.15
C SER A 199 23.07 -51.36 14.49
N SER A 200 24.22 -51.48 13.83
CA SER A 200 25.19 -52.55 14.10
C SER A 200 25.81 -52.40 15.49
N GLU A 201 25.86 -53.50 16.26
CA GLU A 201 26.48 -53.55 17.58
C GLU A 201 28.01 -53.41 17.54
N ARG A 202 28.63 -53.59 16.36
CA ARG A 202 30.09 -53.45 16.16
C ARG A 202 30.58 -52.02 16.15
N ILE A 203 29.69 -51.02 16.09
CA ILE A 203 30.08 -49.64 15.93
C ILE A 203 30.83 -49.15 17.17
N LYS A 204 32.10 -48.78 16.99
CA LYS A 204 32.96 -48.21 18.02
C LYS A 204 33.39 -46.81 17.60
N ASP A 205 33.32 -45.85 18.52
CA ASP A 205 33.71 -44.47 18.23
C ASP A 205 35.24 -44.27 18.21
N ASN A 206 35.69 -43.20 17.56
CA ASN A 206 37.08 -42.74 17.59
C ASN A 206 37.14 -41.23 17.91
N TYR A 207 36.43 -40.83 18.99
CA TYR A 207 36.38 -39.43 19.39
C TYR A 207 37.77 -38.84 19.69
N THR A 208 38.68 -39.64 20.25
CA THR A 208 40.05 -39.22 20.60
C THR A 208 40.79 -38.59 19.42
N LYS A 209 40.75 -39.23 18.25
CA LYS A 209 41.41 -38.72 17.04
C LYS A 209 40.67 -37.52 16.45
N ILE A 210 39.34 -37.60 16.36
CA ILE A 210 38.52 -36.50 15.82
C ILE A 210 38.71 -35.22 16.65
N GLU A 211 38.68 -35.31 17.98
CA GLU A 211 38.91 -34.16 18.86
C GLU A 211 40.29 -33.54 18.65
N ARG A 212 41.34 -34.37 18.54
CA ARG A 212 42.69 -33.87 18.28
C ARG A 212 42.78 -33.13 16.95
N ILE A 213 42.13 -33.66 15.90
CA ILE A 213 42.07 -33.01 14.59
C ILE A 213 41.35 -31.66 14.68
N LEU A 214 40.17 -31.60 15.31
CA LEU A 214 39.42 -30.36 15.46
C LEU A 214 40.19 -29.30 16.29
N ARG A 215 40.95 -29.73 17.30
CA ARG A 215 41.90 -28.87 18.03
C ARG A 215 43.03 -28.35 17.14
N GLY A 216 43.49 -29.16 16.17
CA GLY A 216 44.50 -28.79 15.17
C GLY A 216 44.04 -27.62 14.30
N PHE A 217 42.85 -27.73 13.70
CA PHE A 217 42.24 -26.65 12.91
C PHE A 217 42.12 -25.32 13.69
N SER A 218 41.82 -25.39 14.99
CA SER A 218 41.74 -24.19 15.86
C SER A 218 43.07 -23.44 16.02
N ARG A 219 44.20 -24.10 15.72
CA ARG A 219 45.56 -23.55 15.85
C ARG A 219 46.17 -23.15 14.50
N HIS A 220 45.51 -23.46 13.37
CA HIS A 220 46.05 -23.14 12.06
C HIS A 220 45.98 -21.63 11.75
N PRO A 221 47.10 -20.99 11.35
CA PRO A 221 47.14 -19.55 11.08
C PRO A 221 46.55 -19.15 9.71
N GLY A 222 46.35 -20.10 8.78
CA GLY A 222 45.89 -19.83 7.41
C GLY A 222 44.39 -20.05 7.18
N ASP A 223 43.89 -19.68 6.00
CA ASP A 223 42.53 -20.00 5.57
C ASP A 223 42.39 -21.51 5.31
N VAL A 224 41.39 -22.13 5.96
CA VAL A 224 41.10 -23.57 5.94
C VAL A 224 39.60 -23.82 5.67
N ASP A 225 38.92 -22.81 5.12
CA ASP A 225 37.47 -22.86 4.85
C ASP A 225 37.09 -24.00 3.90
N GLU A 226 37.88 -24.24 2.85
CA GLU A 226 37.67 -25.32 1.89
C GLU A 226 37.77 -26.71 2.54
N GLU A 227 38.77 -26.93 3.40
CA GLU A 227 38.88 -28.18 4.15
C GLU A 227 37.70 -28.36 5.12
N LEU A 228 37.29 -27.29 5.81
CA LEU A 228 36.16 -27.34 6.75
C LEU A 228 34.80 -27.58 6.04
N LYS A 229 34.60 -27.07 4.82
CA LYS A 229 33.42 -27.37 3.98
C LYS A 229 33.25 -28.85 3.65
N LEU A 230 34.33 -29.61 3.66
CA LEU A 230 34.31 -31.05 3.45
C LEU A 230 34.30 -31.81 4.78
N LEU A 231 35.05 -31.33 5.77
CA LEU A 231 35.18 -31.98 7.08
C LEU A 231 33.89 -31.93 7.90
N ILE A 232 33.23 -30.76 8.01
CA ILE A 232 32.08 -30.58 8.90
C ILE A 232 30.92 -31.51 8.53
N PRO A 233 30.52 -31.67 7.24
CA PRO A 233 29.49 -32.64 6.87
C PRO A 233 29.84 -34.08 7.23
N LEU A 234 31.11 -34.48 7.07
CA LEU A 234 31.57 -35.84 7.41
C LEU A 234 31.50 -36.06 8.92
N VAL A 235 31.99 -35.12 9.73
CA VAL A 235 31.92 -35.19 11.20
C VAL A 235 30.47 -35.15 11.67
N LYS A 236 29.63 -34.29 11.09
CA LYS A 236 28.19 -34.24 11.39
C LYS A 236 27.56 -35.62 11.17
N LYS A 237 27.76 -36.22 9.99
CA LYS A 237 27.16 -37.51 9.67
C LYS A 237 27.67 -38.62 10.59
N LEU A 238 28.98 -38.66 10.81
CA LEU A 238 29.62 -39.62 11.72
C LEU A 238 29.05 -39.52 13.15
N THR A 239 28.94 -38.31 13.69
CA THR A 239 28.56 -38.10 15.10
C THR A 239 27.06 -38.02 15.36
N THR A 240 26.24 -37.97 14.31
CA THR A 240 24.78 -37.86 14.44
C THR A 240 24.02 -39.05 13.84
N GLU A 241 24.66 -39.84 12.98
CA GLU A 241 24.05 -41.06 12.41
C GLU A 241 24.77 -42.33 12.84
N TRP A 242 26.11 -42.31 13.01
CA TRP A 242 26.90 -43.51 13.29
C TRP A 242 27.31 -43.64 14.76
N TRP A 243 27.78 -42.58 15.40
CA TRP A 243 28.26 -42.59 16.78
C TRP A 243 27.28 -41.90 17.73
N GLU A 244 27.38 -42.18 19.03
CA GLU A 244 26.66 -41.42 20.05
C GLU A 244 27.22 -40.00 20.15
N PHE A 245 26.38 -39.00 19.86
CA PHE A 245 26.78 -37.60 19.85
C PHE A 245 27.40 -37.11 21.18
N ARG A 246 28.58 -36.49 21.08
CA ARG A 246 29.26 -35.79 22.18
C ARG A 246 29.37 -34.29 21.91
N ILE A 247 28.87 -33.47 22.83
CA ILE A 247 28.88 -31.99 22.76
C ILE A 247 30.28 -31.38 22.56
N ILE A 248 31.32 -32.10 22.98
CA ILE A 248 32.72 -31.69 22.85
C ILE A 248 33.09 -31.37 21.38
N ILE A 249 32.44 -31.99 20.39
CA ILE A 249 32.68 -31.72 18.97
C ILE A 249 32.25 -30.30 18.58
N ILE A 250 31.03 -29.91 18.97
CA ILE A 250 30.52 -28.55 18.76
C ILE A 250 31.40 -27.54 19.48
N ASN A 251 31.85 -27.87 20.70
CA ASN A 251 32.73 -27.01 21.47
C ASN A 251 34.08 -26.75 20.77
N HIS A 252 34.68 -27.78 20.17
CA HIS A 252 35.94 -27.60 19.43
C HIS A 252 35.74 -26.78 18.15
N LEU A 253 34.67 -27.03 17.40
CA LEU A 253 34.33 -26.21 16.22
C LEU A 253 34.06 -24.75 16.62
N TRP A 254 33.39 -24.53 17.75
CA TRP A 254 33.15 -23.20 18.30
C TRP A 254 34.42 -22.52 18.83
N GLU A 255 35.54 -23.18 19.10
CA GLU A 255 36.77 -22.46 19.45
C GLU A 255 37.46 -21.83 18.23
N TYR A 256 37.16 -22.34 17.02
CA TYR A 256 37.69 -21.83 15.76
C TYR A 256 36.93 -20.58 15.25
N PHE A 257 35.60 -20.65 15.11
CA PHE A 257 34.82 -19.61 14.42
C PHE A 257 34.76 -18.21 15.11
N PRO A 258 34.75 -18.06 16.44
CA PRO A 258 34.67 -16.75 17.09
C PRO A 258 35.84 -15.83 16.77
N ARG A 259 37.03 -16.40 16.49
CA ARG A 259 38.25 -15.64 16.19
C ARG A 259 38.24 -15.04 14.79
N ARG A 260 37.37 -15.53 13.91
CA ARG A 260 37.31 -15.17 12.50
C ARG A 260 35.95 -14.62 12.09
N LEU A 261 35.07 -14.28 13.04
CA LEU A 261 33.75 -13.69 12.76
C LEU A 261 33.84 -12.42 11.89
N GLU A 262 34.91 -11.64 12.05
CA GLU A 262 35.20 -10.43 11.29
C GLU A 262 35.65 -10.68 9.86
N HIS A 263 36.13 -11.89 9.55
CA HIS A 263 36.37 -12.25 8.16
C HIS A 263 35.04 -12.58 7.51
N PRO A 264 34.79 -12.09 6.28
CA PRO A 264 33.74 -12.67 5.48
C PRO A 264 34.16 -14.12 5.21
N TYR A 265 33.58 -15.10 5.92
CA TYR A 265 33.61 -16.54 5.56
C TYR A 265 32.95 -16.83 4.20
N LEU A 266 32.81 -15.79 3.39
CA LEU A 266 32.14 -15.67 2.12
C LEU A 266 33.20 -15.41 1.04
N THR A 267 34.35 -16.08 1.13
CA THR A 267 35.35 -16.12 0.07
C THR A 267 34.94 -17.19 -0.94
N SER A 268 34.09 -16.82 -1.91
CA SER A 268 34.10 -17.30 -3.32
C SER A 268 32.82 -17.01 -4.12
N GLN A 269 31.69 -16.65 -3.50
CA GLN A 269 30.48 -16.24 -4.22
C GLN A 269 29.82 -15.02 -3.56
N GLY A 270 30.05 -13.85 -4.15
CA GLY A 270 29.53 -12.54 -3.72
C GLY A 270 28.00 -12.38 -3.71
N LEU A 271 27.23 -13.46 -3.76
CA LEU A 271 25.77 -13.42 -3.78
C LEU A 271 25.16 -13.11 -2.40
N TRP A 272 25.85 -13.47 -1.32
CA TRP A 272 25.35 -13.31 0.05
C TRP A 272 25.47 -11.88 0.57
N SER A 273 26.62 -11.20 0.39
CA SER A 273 26.75 -9.80 0.83
C SER A 273 25.93 -8.84 -0.05
N LEU A 274 25.79 -9.11 -1.35
CA LEU A 274 25.01 -8.29 -2.29
C LEU A 274 23.49 -8.43 -2.12
N SER A 275 22.98 -9.58 -1.62
CA SER A 275 21.53 -9.80 -1.43
C SER A 275 21.00 -9.34 -0.06
N MET A 276 21.86 -9.25 0.96
CA MET A 276 21.44 -8.98 2.35
C MET A 276 20.96 -7.56 2.61
N ASP A 277 21.46 -6.58 1.85
CA ASP A 277 20.94 -5.20 1.89
C ASP A 277 19.44 -5.19 1.52
N ARG A 278 19.01 -6.08 0.62
CA ARG A 278 17.62 -6.21 0.14
C ARG A 278 16.75 -7.16 0.97
N LYS A 279 17.35 -8.08 1.73
CA LYS A 279 16.58 -9.10 2.48
C LYS A 279 15.78 -8.49 3.63
N THR A 280 14.52 -8.86 3.72
CA THR A 280 13.62 -8.53 4.82
C THR A 280 13.91 -9.41 6.05
N PRO A 281 13.55 -9.00 7.27
CA PRO A 281 13.71 -9.85 8.47
C PRO A 281 13.09 -11.25 8.32
N GLN A 282 11.95 -11.35 7.62
CA GLN A 282 11.28 -12.62 7.36
C GLN A 282 12.10 -13.55 6.44
N GLU A 283 12.75 -13.01 5.41
CA GLU A 283 13.63 -13.78 4.53
C GLU A 283 14.89 -14.28 5.25
N LEU A 284 15.42 -13.49 6.21
CA LEU A 284 16.55 -13.93 7.05
C LEU A 284 16.17 -15.15 7.88
N LEU A 285 15.00 -15.09 8.51
CA LEU A 285 14.52 -16.19 9.34
C LEU A 285 14.21 -17.44 8.52
N LYS A 286 13.55 -17.26 7.36
CA LYS A 286 13.30 -18.34 6.40
C LYS A 286 14.60 -19.04 5.98
N GLN A 287 15.61 -18.26 5.64
CA GLN A 287 16.92 -18.79 5.23
C GLN A 287 17.61 -19.60 6.34
N VAL A 288 17.52 -19.13 7.60
CA VAL A 288 18.06 -19.89 8.75
C VAL A 288 17.36 -21.25 8.89
N LYS A 289 16.02 -21.29 8.71
CA LYS A 289 15.24 -22.53 8.76
C LYS A 289 15.58 -23.48 7.62
N GLU A 290 15.62 -22.99 6.38
CA GLU A 290 16.01 -23.77 5.20
C GLU A 290 17.40 -24.37 5.36
N ARG A 291 18.34 -23.59 5.91
CA ARG A 291 19.68 -24.07 6.28
C ARG A 291 19.63 -25.21 7.29
N ILE A 292 18.84 -25.12 8.35
CA ILE A 292 18.73 -26.19 9.36
C ILE A 292 18.14 -27.46 8.75
N ASP A 293 17.18 -27.33 7.82
CA ASP A 293 16.55 -28.44 7.12
C ASP A 293 17.42 -29.04 5.99
N GLY A 294 18.65 -28.54 5.82
CA GLY A 294 19.68 -29.13 4.95
C GLY A 294 19.73 -28.57 3.53
N LYS A 295 19.00 -27.48 3.25
CA LYS A 295 19.09 -26.71 2.00
C LYS A 295 20.08 -25.55 2.21
N ASP A 296 21.00 -25.28 1.30
CA ASP A 296 21.83 -24.06 1.31
C ASP A 296 22.88 -23.89 2.44
N ALA A 297 23.68 -24.93 2.73
CA ALA A 297 24.89 -24.78 3.56
C ALA A 297 26.13 -24.56 2.67
N GLU A 298 26.34 -23.33 2.19
CA GLU A 298 27.39 -23.01 1.20
C GLU A 298 28.78 -22.72 1.82
N SER A 299 28.86 -22.16 3.02
CA SER A 299 30.14 -21.86 3.71
C SER A 299 30.42 -22.82 4.87
N SER A 300 31.69 -22.93 5.31
CA SER A 300 32.03 -23.77 6.47
C SER A 300 31.29 -23.32 7.74
N TYR A 301 31.12 -22.00 7.92
CA TYR A 301 30.33 -21.44 9.01
C TYR A 301 28.85 -21.78 8.89
N GLY A 302 28.28 -21.70 7.68
CA GLY A 302 26.91 -22.14 7.41
C GLY A 302 26.70 -23.64 7.71
N MET A 303 27.66 -24.49 7.33
CA MET A 303 27.66 -25.92 7.65
C MET A 303 27.78 -26.17 9.16
N PHE A 304 28.59 -25.39 9.88
CA PHE A 304 28.65 -25.43 11.34
C PHE A 304 27.31 -25.05 11.97
N LEU A 305 26.66 -23.97 11.50
CA LEU A 305 25.35 -23.56 12.01
C LEU A 305 24.26 -24.59 11.69
N ASN A 306 24.31 -25.23 10.52
CA ASN A 306 23.45 -26.36 10.20
C ASN A 306 23.70 -27.55 11.17
N PHE A 307 24.96 -27.91 11.42
CA PHE A 307 25.30 -28.98 12.36
C PHE A 307 24.81 -28.66 13.78
N LEU A 308 25.08 -27.45 14.27
CA LEU A 308 24.62 -26.95 15.56
C LEU A 308 23.09 -26.99 15.67
N GLY A 309 22.38 -26.46 14.67
CA GLY A 309 20.91 -26.45 14.65
C GLY A 309 20.31 -27.86 14.60
N CYS A 310 20.89 -28.78 13.84
CA CYS A 310 20.44 -30.18 13.82
C CYS A 310 20.61 -30.88 15.18
N VAL A 311 21.73 -30.62 15.88
CA VAL A 311 21.99 -31.19 17.21
C VAL A 311 20.98 -30.68 18.23
N LEU A 312 20.70 -29.37 18.23
CA LEU A 312 19.74 -28.75 19.14
C LEU A 312 18.31 -29.22 18.86
N LYS A 313 17.86 -29.22 17.59
CA LYS A 313 16.51 -29.65 17.17
C LYS A 313 16.20 -31.13 17.47
N ARG A 314 17.19 -32.03 17.44
CA ARG A 314 17.00 -33.45 17.76
C ARG A 314 16.76 -33.72 19.26
N GLN A 315 17.02 -32.76 20.14
CA GLN A 315 16.87 -32.95 21.59
C GLN A 315 15.42 -32.90 22.07
N ASP A 316 14.54 -32.20 21.36
CA ASP A 316 13.14 -31.99 21.80
C ASP A 316 12.30 -33.28 21.83
N GLY A 317 12.77 -34.37 21.20
CA GLY A 317 12.05 -35.64 21.10
C GLY A 317 12.45 -36.74 22.08
N THR A 318 13.55 -36.62 22.85
CA THR A 318 14.02 -37.69 23.76
C THR A 318 14.16 -37.18 25.19
N SER A 319 13.34 -37.76 26.09
CA SER A 319 13.05 -37.33 27.46
C SER A 319 14.20 -37.38 28.49
N GLY A 320 15.47 -37.35 28.08
CA GLY A 320 16.62 -37.51 28.98
C GLY A 320 17.82 -36.57 28.80
N LYS A 321 17.90 -35.74 27.75
CA LYS A 321 19.14 -34.97 27.44
C LYS A 321 18.98 -33.43 27.48
N LYS A 322 18.24 -32.88 28.46
CA LYS A 322 17.99 -31.43 28.69
C LYS A 322 19.24 -30.54 29.00
N ASN A 323 20.48 -31.03 28.85
CA ASN A 323 21.70 -30.34 29.31
C ASN A 323 22.63 -29.79 28.21
N TYR A 324 22.44 -30.10 26.92
CA TYR A 324 23.37 -29.58 25.89
C TYR A 324 23.11 -28.12 25.54
N TRP A 325 21.86 -27.67 25.52
CA TRP A 325 21.52 -26.26 25.31
C TRP A 325 22.27 -25.34 26.28
N TYR A 326 22.14 -25.56 27.60
CA TYR A 326 22.79 -24.70 28.60
C TYR A 326 24.32 -24.73 28.53
N GLN A 327 24.92 -25.88 28.20
CA GLN A 327 26.37 -25.98 27.99
C GLN A 327 26.82 -25.19 26.75
N ILE A 328 26.10 -25.31 25.63
CA ILE A 328 26.37 -24.57 24.39
C ILE A 328 26.18 -23.07 24.64
N LYS A 329 25.07 -22.67 25.28
CA LYS A 329 24.77 -21.29 25.66
C LYS A 329 25.93 -20.69 26.48
N GLY A 330 26.36 -21.36 27.54
CA GLY A 330 27.46 -20.88 28.39
C GLY A 330 28.77 -20.65 27.60
N ARG A 331 29.11 -21.55 26.68
CA ARG A 331 30.31 -21.42 25.84
C ARG A 331 30.19 -20.38 24.72
N ILE A 332 29.01 -20.24 24.12
CA ILE A 332 28.78 -19.25 23.06
C ILE A 332 28.72 -17.85 23.66
N CYS A 333 27.84 -17.66 24.65
CA CYS A 333 27.60 -16.35 25.25
C CYS A 333 28.86 -15.80 25.95
N SER A 334 29.72 -16.63 26.54
CA SER A 334 30.96 -16.16 27.19
C SER A 334 31.98 -15.52 26.24
N LYS A 335 31.88 -15.75 24.92
CA LYS A 335 32.75 -15.12 23.91
C LYS A 335 32.25 -13.75 23.43
N PHE A 336 31.06 -13.34 23.86
CA PHE A 336 30.42 -12.09 23.47
C PHE A 336 30.16 -11.21 24.68
N ASN A 337 30.50 -9.92 24.55
CA ASN A 337 30.08 -8.87 25.47
C ASN A 337 29.64 -7.66 24.65
N LYS A 338 28.94 -6.70 25.28
CA LYS A 338 28.39 -5.52 24.59
C LYS A 338 29.46 -4.74 23.81
N CYS A 339 30.62 -4.49 24.43
CA CYS A 339 31.71 -3.72 23.79
C CYS A 339 32.21 -4.42 22.52
N LYS A 340 32.47 -5.72 22.60
CA LYS A 340 32.97 -6.52 21.48
C LYS A 340 31.98 -6.57 20.31
N VAL A 341 30.69 -6.77 20.59
CA VAL A 341 29.66 -6.80 19.53
C VAL A 341 29.47 -5.41 18.91
N GLN A 342 29.67 -4.35 19.68
CA GLN A 342 29.65 -2.97 19.17
C GLN A 342 30.84 -2.65 18.26
N GLU A 343 31.98 -3.32 18.44
CA GLU A 343 33.18 -3.17 17.59
C GLU A 343 33.11 -3.99 16.29
N PHE A 344 32.14 -4.90 16.15
CA PHE A 344 32.00 -5.74 14.96
C PHE A 344 31.81 -4.91 13.67
N ASN A 345 32.49 -5.37 12.61
CA ASN A 345 32.22 -4.94 11.24
C ASN A 345 30.90 -5.56 10.73
N GLU A 346 30.47 -5.16 9.53
CA GLU A 346 29.21 -5.65 8.93
C GLU A 346 29.15 -7.19 8.82
N ALA A 347 30.26 -7.82 8.43
CA ALA A 347 30.35 -9.27 8.29
C ALA A 347 30.23 -10.01 9.64
N ALA A 348 30.93 -9.53 10.67
CA ALA A 348 30.85 -10.07 12.02
C ALA A 348 29.46 -9.91 12.62
N LEU A 349 28.82 -8.76 12.43
CA LEU A 349 27.46 -8.53 12.91
C LEU A 349 26.46 -9.47 12.21
N LEU A 350 26.61 -9.68 10.90
CA LEU A 350 25.78 -10.63 10.17
C LEU A 350 25.98 -12.08 10.66
N ASN A 351 27.23 -12.51 10.84
CA ASN A 351 27.54 -13.85 11.36
C ASN A 351 26.97 -14.03 12.77
N PHE A 352 27.09 -13.01 13.63
CA PHE A 352 26.50 -12.96 14.96
C PHE A 352 24.96 -13.11 14.90
N ILE A 353 24.27 -12.32 14.06
CA ILE A 353 22.82 -12.43 13.88
C ILE A 353 22.45 -13.83 13.39
N SER A 354 23.14 -14.37 12.39
CA SER A 354 22.86 -15.72 11.85
C SER A 354 23.01 -16.82 12.89
N LEU A 355 24.01 -16.71 13.77
CA LEU A 355 24.19 -17.63 14.91
C LEU A 355 23.01 -17.53 15.88
N PHE A 356 22.72 -16.34 16.40
CA PHE A 356 21.67 -16.17 17.40
C PHE A 356 20.28 -16.51 16.86
N LEU A 357 20.00 -16.25 15.58
CA LEU A 357 18.78 -16.74 14.93
C LEU A 357 18.75 -18.27 14.83
N THR A 358 19.89 -18.93 14.55
CA THR A 358 19.97 -20.40 14.56
C THR A 358 19.64 -20.96 15.95
N LEU A 359 20.20 -20.34 17.00
CA LEU A 359 19.89 -20.72 18.39
C LEU A 359 18.41 -20.44 18.70
N GLY A 360 17.88 -19.29 18.26
CA GLY A 360 16.50 -18.88 18.52
C GLY A 360 15.47 -19.76 17.82
N VAL A 361 15.81 -20.35 16.67
CA VAL A 361 14.95 -21.31 15.95
C VAL A 361 14.99 -22.72 16.56
N THR A 362 16.04 -23.07 17.32
CA THR A 362 16.31 -24.47 17.71
C THR A 362 16.40 -24.72 19.22
N ALA A 363 16.28 -23.69 20.05
CA ALA A 363 16.39 -23.77 21.50
C ALA A 363 15.37 -22.86 22.20
N ASP A 364 15.66 -22.42 23.44
CA ASP A 364 14.80 -21.50 24.18
C ASP A 364 14.77 -20.11 23.54
N VAL A 365 13.70 -19.85 22.79
CA VAL A 365 13.50 -18.62 22.01
C VAL A 365 13.55 -17.37 22.90
N ALA A 366 12.89 -17.39 24.06
CA ALA A 366 12.77 -16.21 24.92
C ALA A 366 14.13 -15.83 25.53
N ASP A 367 14.86 -16.83 26.03
CA ASP A 367 16.19 -16.67 26.60
C ASP A 367 17.22 -16.21 25.56
N VAL A 368 17.25 -16.87 24.38
CA VAL A 368 18.13 -16.48 23.27
C VAL A 368 17.88 -15.06 22.82
N CYS A 369 16.62 -14.70 22.58
CA CYS A 369 16.25 -13.38 22.11
C CYS A 369 16.60 -12.30 23.13
N THR A 370 16.42 -12.57 24.43
CA THR A 370 16.81 -11.64 25.50
C THR A 370 18.32 -11.39 25.47
N VAL A 371 19.12 -12.44 25.34
CA VAL A 371 20.59 -12.31 25.24
C VAL A 371 20.99 -11.56 23.96
N MET A 372 20.38 -11.90 22.82
CA MET A 372 20.64 -11.25 21.53
C MET A 372 20.33 -9.76 21.58
N LEU A 373 19.15 -9.38 22.06
CA LEU A 373 18.75 -7.98 22.20
C LEU A 373 19.69 -7.23 23.16
N ASN A 374 20.18 -7.86 24.22
CA ASN A 374 21.12 -7.23 25.15
C ASN A 374 22.52 -7.06 24.57
N LEU A 375 22.93 -7.88 23.60
CA LEU A 375 24.26 -7.83 22.98
C LEU A 375 24.29 -6.99 21.70
N LEU A 376 23.19 -6.90 20.96
CA LEU A 376 23.14 -6.16 19.70
C LEU A 376 23.45 -4.67 19.90
N PRO A 377 24.17 -4.03 18.95
CA PRO A 377 24.49 -2.61 19.04
C PRO A 377 23.21 -1.76 19.10
N PRO A 378 23.18 -0.72 19.96
CA PRO A 378 22.04 0.17 20.07
C PRO A 378 21.80 0.91 18.75
N VAL A 379 20.57 0.85 18.27
CA VAL A 379 20.17 1.42 16.98
C VAL A 379 20.07 2.96 17.03
N LEU A 380 19.92 3.52 18.22
CA LEU A 380 19.70 4.95 18.46
C LEU A 380 21.00 5.77 18.56
N GLN A 381 22.16 5.13 18.68
CA GLN A 381 23.44 5.85 18.73
C GLN A 381 23.90 6.22 17.30
N PRO A 382 24.40 7.44 17.07
CA PRO A 382 24.93 7.83 15.78
C PRO A 382 26.18 7.00 15.50
N ASP A 383 26.03 6.03 14.60
CA ASP A 383 27.14 5.30 14.02
C ASP A 383 27.50 5.94 12.68
N ASN A 384 28.80 6.11 12.41
CA ASN A 384 29.27 6.57 11.11
C ASN A 384 28.94 5.56 10.00
N ASN A 385 28.66 4.30 10.35
CA ASN A 385 28.26 3.26 9.40
C ASN A 385 26.75 2.96 9.43
N SER A 386 26.00 3.54 8.49
CA SER A 386 24.55 3.35 8.36
C SER A 386 24.11 1.91 8.06
N LYS A 387 24.94 1.09 7.39
CA LYS A 387 24.62 -0.31 7.07
C LYS A 387 24.61 -1.18 8.32
N ARG A 388 25.56 -0.96 9.24
CA ARG A 388 25.64 -1.69 10.51
C ARG A 388 24.41 -1.46 11.37
N THR A 389 23.93 -0.23 11.44
CA THR A 389 22.69 0.14 12.16
C THR A 389 21.47 -0.55 11.54
N ILE A 390 21.36 -0.58 10.21
CA ILE A 390 20.26 -1.29 9.52
C ILE A 390 20.33 -2.80 9.79
N LEU A 391 21.52 -3.41 9.78
CA LEU A 391 21.68 -4.84 10.11
C LEU A 391 21.29 -5.13 11.55
N SER A 392 21.73 -4.31 12.51
CA SER A 392 21.30 -4.43 13.91
C SER A 392 19.77 -4.34 14.01
N TRP A 393 19.15 -3.38 13.32
CA TRP A 393 17.70 -3.22 13.29
C TRP A 393 16.97 -4.44 12.72
N LYS A 394 17.41 -4.96 11.57
CA LYS A 394 16.86 -6.20 10.98
C LYS A 394 16.99 -7.39 11.95
N GLY A 395 18.13 -7.50 12.63
CA GLY A 395 18.36 -8.53 13.66
C GLY A 395 17.38 -8.41 14.84
N GLN A 396 17.12 -7.20 15.31
CA GLN A 396 16.12 -6.96 16.36
C GLN A 396 14.70 -7.27 15.86
N LEU A 397 14.33 -6.88 14.64
CA LEU A 397 13.01 -7.19 14.08
C LEU A 397 12.78 -8.71 13.89
N CYS A 398 13.83 -9.48 13.62
CA CYS A 398 13.73 -10.95 13.60
C CYS A 398 13.31 -11.53 14.96
N VAL A 399 13.62 -10.85 16.08
CA VAL A 399 13.18 -11.27 17.42
C VAL A 399 11.66 -11.18 17.54
N LEU A 400 11.04 -10.12 17.01
CA LEU A 400 9.57 -10.01 17.00
C LEU A 400 8.93 -11.15 16.21
N LEU A 401 9.51 -11.50 15.06
CA LEU A 401 9.04 -12.62 14.24
C LEU A 401 9.24 -13.97 14.96
N LEU A 402 10.36 -14.19 15.63
CA LEU A 402 10.61 -15.40 16.42
C LEU A 402 9.62 -15.56 17.58
N TYR A 403 9.32 -14.47 18.30
CA TYR A 403 8.29 -14.48 19.34
C TYR A 403 6.94 -14.88 18.76
N ARG A 404 6.59 -14.32 17.59
CA ARG A 404 5.34 -14.63 16.90
C ARG A 404 5.25 -16.10 16.47
N GLU A 405 6.28 -16.63 15.84
CA GLU A 405 6.29 -18.02 15.34
C GLU A 405 6.25 -19.06 16.45
N ASN A 406 6.70 -18.71 17.66
CA ASN A 406 6.67 -19.58 18.85
C ASN A 406 5.53 -19.25 19.82
N ASP A 407 4.55 -18.43 19.38
CA ASP A 407 3.38 -18.04 20.18
C ASP A 407 3.73 -17.41 21.56
N LEU A 408 4.84 -16.69 21.65
CA LEU A 408 5.28 -15.96 22.84
C LEU A 408 4.66 -14.55 22.90
N SER A 409 4.35 -14.06 24.10
CA SER A 409 3.82 -12.71 24.29
C SER A 409 4.88 -11.65 24.02
N LEU A 410 4.48 -10.57 23.33
CA LEU A 410 5.36 -9.43 23.02
C LEU A 410 5.56 -8.49 24.21
N GLN A 411 4.78 -8.61 25.28
CA GLN A 411 4.83 -7.73 26.46
C GLN A 411 6.24 -7.49 27.02
N PRO A 412 7.13 -8.49 27.17
CA PRO A 412 8.45 -8.29 27.77
C PRO A 412 9.40 -7.43 26.92
N ILE A 413 9.11 -7.28 25.62
CA ILE A 413 10.00 -6.62 24.66
C ILE A 413 9.36 -5.41 23.98
N ALA A 414 8.03 -5.25 24.04
CA ALA A 414 7.29 -4.23 23.32
C ALA A 414 7.76 -2.80 23.62
N ASP A 415 7.90 -2.43 24.90
CA ASP A 415 8.31 -1.08 25.31
C ASP A 415 9.64 -0.66 24.67
N ARG A 416 10.58 -1.60 24.60
CA ARG A 416 11.89 -1.37 23.97
C ARG A 416 11.75 -1.05 22.49
N PHE A 417 10.91 -1.78 21.76
CA PHE A 417 10.67 -1.51 20.33
C PHE A 417 9.91 -0.22 20.12
N VAL A 418 8.91 0.07 20.94
CA VAL A 418 8.14 1.31 20.88
C VAL A 418 9.04 2.54 21.08
N GLU A 419 9.92 2.51 22.08
CA GLU A 419 10.90 3.59 22.32
C GLU A 419 11.78 3.80 21.07
N MET A 420 12.31 2.71 20.51
CA MET A 420 13.16 2.79 19.32
C MET A 420 12.41 3.32 18.10
N VAL A 421 11.21 2.83 17.82
CA VAL A 421 10.41 3.25 16.66
C VAL A 421 9.99 4.72 16.78
N ASN A 422 9.64 5.19 17.98
CA ASN A 422 9.34 6.60 18.22
C ASN A 422 10.54 7.49 17.85
N VAL A 423 11.76 7.09 18.24
CA VAL A 423 12.97 7.85 17.90
C VAL A 423 13.34 7.72 16.42
N ILE A 424 13.23 6.53 15.82
CA ILE A 424 13.53 6.31 14.39
C ILE A 424 12.57 7.12 13.52
N CYS A 425 11.27 7.14 13.85
CA CYS A 425 10.27 7.95 13.17
C CYS A 425 10.57 9.45 13.28
N CYS A 426 11.42 9.89 14.21
CA CYS A 426 11.83 11.28 14.31
C CYS A 426 12.89 11.71 13.30
N ARG A 427 13.52 10.75 12.61
CA ARG A 427 14.61 11.00 11.68
C ARG A 427 14.06 11.30 10.29
N GLN A 428 14.61 12.34 9.65
CA GLN A 428 14.21 12.75 8.29
C GLN A 428 15.12 12.20 7.19
N ASP A 429 16.16 11.46 7.56
CA ASP A 429 17.11 10.85 6.64
C ASP A 429 16.53 9.62 5.92
N GLU A 430 17.11 9.25 4.78
CA GLU A 430 16.72 8.06 4.01
C GLU A 430 16.86 6.77 4.85
N PHE A 431 17.83 6.75 5.77
CA PHE A 431 18.06 5.66 6.70
C PHE A 431 16.88 5.44 7.65
N GLY A 432 16.39 6.50 8.32
CA GLY A 432 15.21 6.42 9.18
C GLY A 432 13.97 5.95 8.43
N ARG A 433 13.77 6.43 7.19
CA ARG A 433 12.65 5.99 6.32
C ARG A 433 12.74 4.51 5.97
N SER A 434 13.93 4.02 5.61
CA SER A 434 14.18 2.61 5.30
C SER A 434 13.92 1.71 6.51
N MET A 435 14.38 2.13 7.70
CA MET A 435 14.14 1.42 8.96
C MET A 435 12.66 1.37 9.33
N MET A 436 11.92 2.47 9.15
CA MET A 436 10.47 2.51 9.34
C MET A 436 9.75 1.62 8.33
N SER A 437 10.13 1.64 7.04
CA SER A 437 9.53 0.72 6.06
C SER A 437 9.73 -0.73 6.47
N THR A 438 10.95 -1.10 6.89
CA THR A 438 11.26 -2.46 7.35
C THR A 438 10.43 -2.85 8.58
N PHE A 439 10.19 -1.90 9.49
CA PHE A 439 9.32 -2.10 10.65
C PHE A 439 7.86 -2.31 10.25
N ILE A 440 7.31 -1.48 9.35
CA ILE A 440 5.93 -1.61 8.87
C ILE A 440 5.73 -2.94 8.13
N ASP A 441 6.69 -3.36 7.31
CA ASP A 441 6.65 -4.66 6.65
C ASP A 441 6.65 -5.81 7.68
N THR A 442 7.48 -5.70 8.73
CA THR A 442 7.51 -6.66 9.84
C THR A 442 6.20 -6.66 10.63
N LEU A 443 5.65 -5.49 10.93
CA LEU A 443 4.36 -5.32 11.61
C LEU A 443 3.24 -5.98 10.79
N GLY A 444 3.26 -5.85 9.47
CA GLY A 444 2.31 -6.53 8.59
C GLY A 444 2.33 -8.05 8.76
N THR A 445 3.52 -8.65 8.83
CA THR A 445 3.66 -10.09 9.10
C THR A 445 3.16 -10.47 10.50
N LEU A 446 3.30 -9.59 11.49
CA LEU A 446 2.80 -9.81 12.85
C LEU A 446 1.27 -9.71 12.92
N VAL A 447 0.65 -8.76 12.21
CA VAL A 447 -0.80 -8.49 12.26
C VAL A 447 -1.65 -9.64 11.72
N VAL A 448 -1.12 -10.50 10.84
CA VAL A 448 -1.80 -11.76 10.46
C VAL A 448 -1.94 -12.74 11.67
N GLY A 449 -1.31 -12.39 12.79
CA GLY A 449 -1.11 -13.21 13.98
C GLY A 449 -2.07 -13.08 15.17
N ARG A 450 -1.54 -13.31 16.39
CA ARG A 450 -2.25 -13.29 17.70
C ARG A 450 -2.74 -11.86 18.03
N GLY A 451 -3.05 -11.53 19.29
CA GLY A 451 -3.69 -10.26 19.67
C GLY A 451 -2.75 -9.19 20.24
N ASP A 452 -1.46 -9.49 20.45
CA ASP A 452 -0.54 -8.66 21.23
C ASP A 452 0.17 -7.58 20.38
N GLU A 453 -0.11 -7.48 19.07
CA GLU A 453 0.61 -6.53 18.19
C GLU A 453 0.26 -5.07 18.50
N HIS A 454 -0.88 -4.83 19.17
CA HIS A 454 -1.26 -3.50 19.65
C HIS A 454 -0.22 -2.89 20.59
N LEU A 455 0.57 -3.71 21.29
CA LEU A 455 1.65 -3.24 22.16
C LEU A 455 2.76 -2.50 21.40
N LEU A 456 2.87 -2.69 20.08
CA LEU A 456 3.84 -1.99 19.24
C LEU A 456 3.30 -0.65 18.70
N ILE A 457 2.02 -0.36 18.94
CA ILE A 457 1.35 0.85 18.48
C ILE A 457 1.49 1.97 19.51
N SER A 458 2.04 3.11 19.09
CA SER A 458 2.11 4.32 19.92
C SER A 458 2.11 5.59 19.07
N GLY A 459 2.55 6.72 19.65
CA GLY A 459 2.54 8.04 19.02
C GLY A 459 3.33 8.16 17.70
N TRP A 460 4.21 7.20 17.37
CA TRP A 460 4.91 7.18 16.07
C TRP A 460 3.93 7.15 14.88
N ILE A 461 2.70 6.63 15.04
CA ILE A 461 1.71 6.56 13.96
C ILE A 461 1.35 7.95 13.44
N ASP A 462 1.06 8.90 14.32
CA ASP A 462 0.66 10.27 13.91
C ASP A 462 1.77 10.92 13.10
N ARG A 463 3.02 10.74 13.51
CA ARG A 463 4.17 11.28 12.79
C ARG A 463 4.43 10.56 11.47
N TYR A 464 4.37 9.23 11.47
CA TYR A 464 4.60 8.44 10.26
C TYR A 464 3.56 8.77 9.18
N LEU A 465 2.28 8.88 9.54
CA LEU A 465 1.22 9.24 8.59
C LEU A 465 1.38 10.67 8.02
N ARG A 466 2.06 11.58 8.73
CA ARG A 466 2.33 12.94 8.24
C ARG A 466 3.57 13.04 7.37
N GLU A 467 4.63 12.29 7.68
CA GLU A 467 5.97 12.44 7.08
C GLU A 467 6.32 11.36 6.05
N CYS A 468 5.59 10.25 6.00
CA CYS A 468 5.86 9.13 5.09
C CYS A 468 5.42 9.42 3.64
N PRO A 469 6.10 8.84 2.61
CA PRO A 469 5.63 8.90 1.24
C PRO A 469 4.15 8.49 1.08
N LYS A 470 3.41 9.24 0.27
CA LYS A 470 1.97 9.03 0.05
C LYS A 470 1.61 7.59 -0.37
N SER A 471 2.48 6.91 -1.11
CA SER A 471 2.27 5.53 -1.56
C SER A 471 2.28 4.48 -0.44
N LYS A 472 2.85 4.80 0.73
CA LYS A 472 3.00 3.88 1.86
C LYS A 472 1.90 4.03 2.91
N ILE A 473 1.17 5.14 2.91
CA ILE A 473 0.05 5.40 3.84
C ILE A 473 -1.05 4.33 3.72
N PRO A 474 -1.52 3.94 2.51
CA PRO A 474 -2.53 2.88 2.35
C PRO A 474 -2.13 1.55 3.00
N VAL A 475 -0.83 1.20 2.98
CA VAL A 475 -0.33 -0.03 3.60
C VAL A 475 -0.59 0.00 5.10
N LEU A 476 -0.21 1.09 5.79
CA LEU A 476 -0.45 1.22 7.22
C LEU A 476 -1.95 1.28 7.56
N LEU A 477 -2.77 1.99 6.76
CA LEU A 477 -4.21 2.06 7.00
C LEU A 477 -4.88 0.67 6.92
N LYS A 478 -4.46 -0.17 5.96
CA LYS A 478 -4.94 -1.55 5.85
C LYS A 478 -4.50 -2.41 7.02
N LEU A 479 -3.24 -2.28 7.47
CA LEU A 479 -2.75 -3.00 8.66
C LEU A 479 -3.54 -2.62 9.92
N ILE A 480 -3.84 -1.34 10.12
CA ILE A 480 -4.64 -0.88 11.25
C ILE A 480 -6.07 -1.43 11.16
N LEU A 481 -6.66 -1.46 9.96
CA LEU A 481 -7.98 -2.04 9.74
C LEU A 481 -7.99 -3.54 10.09
N GLU A 482 -6.98 -4.30 9.65
CA GLU A 482 -6.83 -5.71 9.99
C GLU A 482 -6.69 -5.94 11.50
N MET A 483 -5.94 -5.07 12.21
CA MET A 483 -5.85 -5.12 13.67
C MET A 483 -7.20 -4.85 14.35
N LEU A 484 -7.93 -3.86 13.86
CA LEU A 484 -9.22 -3.45 14.42
C LEU A 484 -10.28 -4.56 14.26
N ASN A 485 -10.22 -5.31 13.15
CA ASN A 485 -11.11 -6.44 12.89
C ASN A 485 -10.90 -7.65 13.82
N LYS A 486 -9.84 -7.68 14.65
CA LYS A 486 -9.58 -8.78 15.60
C LYS A 486 -10.49 -8.79 16.85
N ASP A 487 -11.39 -7.81 16.99
CA ASP A 487 -12.39 -7.71 18.07
C ASP A 487 -11.80 -7.85 19.50
N SER A 488 -10.74 -7.08 19.79
CA SER A 488 -10.08 -7.04 21.10
C SER A 488 -10.19 -5.66 21.76
N LYS A 489 -10.57 -5.64 23.04
CA LYS A 489 -10.73 -4.42 23.85
C LYS A 489 -9.42 -3.64 24.01
N ASP A 490 -8.31 -4.33 24.24
CA ASP A 490 -7.00 -3.71 24.47
C ASP A 490 -6.43 -3.12 23.16
N VAL A 491 -6.67 -3.82 22.04
CA VAL A 491 -6.35 -3.34 20.69
C VAL A 491 -7.15 -2.07 20.40
N LEU A 492 -8.47 -2.10 20.64
CA LEU A 492 -9.34 -0.94 20.40
C LEU A 492 -8.92 0.28 21.22
N ALA A 493 -8.67 0.11 22.52
CA ALA A 493 -8.25 1.20 23.40
C ALA A 493 -6.96 1.85 22.90
N THR A 494 -5.95 1.04 22.58
CA THR A 494 -4.65 1.53 22.07
C THR A 494 -4.79 2.25 20.73
N LEU A 495 -5.58 1.69 19.80
CA LEU A 495 -5.81 2.30 18.50
C LEU A 495 -6.62 3.60 18.60
N MET A 496 -7.59 3.69 19.51
CA MET A 496 -8.38 4.91 19.74
C MET A 496 -7.51 6.08 20.20
N VAL A 497 -6.55 5.82 21.09
CA VAL A 497 -5.63 6.85 21.60
C VAL A 497 -4.67 7.33 20.51
N ASN A 498 -4.10 6.40 19.73
CA ASN A 498 -2.96 6.71 18.87
C ASN A 498 -3.32 6.99 17.40
N VAL A 499 -4.48 6.52 16.92
CA VAL A 499 -4.84 6.56 15.48
C VAL A 499 -5.97 7.54 15.18
N VAL A 500 -7.05 7.55 15.97
CA VAL A 500 -8.29 8.27 15.64
C VAL A 500 -8.06 9.78 15.48
N GLY A 501 -7.22 10.37 16.33
CA GLY A 501 -6.84 11.79 16.22
C GLY A 501 -6.18 12.11 14.87
N CYS A 502 -5.37 11.20 14.34
CA CYS A 502 -4.74 11.34 13.03
C CYS A 502 -5.77 11.19 11.89
N LEU A 503 -6.67 10.20 11.95
CA LEU A 503 -7.73 10.04 10.94
C LEU A 503 -8.62 11.28 10.83
N ARG A 504 -8.93 11.90 11.97
CA ARG A 504 -9.70 13.15 12.03
C ARG A 504 -9.01 14.32 11.33
N THR A 505 -7.69 14.34 11.23
CA THR A 505 -6.95 15.39 10.52
C THR A 505 -6.71 15.02 9.05
N MET A 506 -6.45 13.73 8.76
CA MET A 506 -6.22 13.22 7.40
C MET A 506 -7.40 13.48 6.47
N VAL A 507 -8.64 13.40 6.94
CA VAL A 507 -9.85 13.64 6.14
C VAL A 507 -9.89 15.04 5.48
N PHE A 508 -9.09 16.00 5.96
CA PHE A 508 -9.03 17.34 5.39
C PHE A 508 -8.13 17.47 4.15
N SER A 509 -7.24 16.49 3.89
CA SER A 509 -6.40 16.51 2.69
C SER A 509 -7.19 16.13 1.43
N GLY A 510 -8.20 15.26 1.57
CA GLY A 510 -8.93 14.66 0.44
C GLY A 510 -8.17 13.51 -0.25
N ASP A 511 -6.99 13.14 0.25
CA ASP A 511 -6.25 11.98 -0.21
C ASP A 511 -6.82 10.70 0.45
N TYR A 512 -6.63 9.52 -0.18
CA TYR A 512 -7.01 8.19 0.35
C TYR A 512 -8.52 7.96 0.54
N TYR A 513 -9.35 8.40 -0.41
CA TYR A 513 -10.81 8.25 -0.35
C TYR A 513 -11.32 6.79 -0.35
N GLU A 514 -10.46 5.79 -0.60
CA GLU A 514 -10.82 4.37 -0.57
C GLU A 514 -10.57 3.75 0.81
N ASP A 515 -9.35 3.88 1.35
CA ASP A 515 -8.97 3.21 2.61
C ASP A 515 -9.44 3.98 3.86
N LEU A 516 -9.37 5.32 3.85
CA LEU A 516 -9.68 6.16 5.01
C LEU A 516 -11.13 6.02 5.49
N PRO A 517 -12.17 6.03 4.62
CA PRO A 517 -13.55 5.91 5.06
C PRO A 517 -13.85 4.54 5.67
N ASN A 518 -13.29 3.47 5.09
CA ASN A 518 -13.47 2.11 5.61
C ASN A 518 -12.95 2.00 7.05
N LEU A 519 -11.75 2.53 7.31
CA LEU A 519 -11.20 2.54 8.65
C LEU A 519 -12.02 3.43 9.61
N ALA A 520 -12.50 4.58 9.14
CA ALA A 520 -13.37 5.44 9.95
C ALA A 520 -14.71 4.78 10.29
N VAL A 521 -15.32 4.03 9.36
CA VAL A 521 -16.53 3.23 9.58
C VAL A 521 -16.27 2.22 10.69
N GLU A 522 -15.20 1.43 10.57
CA GLU A 522 -14.89 0.38 11.55
C GLU A 522 -14.62 0.97 12.94
N PHE A 523 -13.89 2.07 13.06
CA PHE A 523 -13.74 2.77 14.34
C PHE A 523 -15.08 3.24 14.92
N THR A 524 -16.01 3.66 14.07
CA THR A 524 -17.35 4.10 14.50
C THR A 524 -18.18 2.91 14.98
N VAL A 525 -18.13 1.77 14.27
CA VAL A 525 -18.79 0.51 14.64
C VAL A 525 -18.26 0.00 15.98
N GLN A 526 -16.94 -0.10 16.12
CA GLN A 526 -16.29 -0.56 17.36
C GLN A 526 -16.55 0.38 18.54
N ALA A 527 -16.58 1.71 18.30
CA ALA A 527 -16.93 2.69 19.32
C ALA A 527 -18.39 2.54 19.80
N ALA A 528 -19.32 2.16 18.92
CA ALA A 528 -20.71 1.92 19.29
C ALA A 528 -20.90 0.60 20.05
N ARG A 529 -20.11 -0.42 19.70
CA ARG A 529 -20.10 -1.73 20.35
C ARG A 529 -19.48 -1.70 21.75
N TYR A 530 -18.39 -0.96 21.92
CA TYR A 530 -17.64 -0.86 23.19
C TYR A 530 -17.69 0.58 23.77
N LYS A 531 -18.88 1.01 24.18
CA LYS A 531 -19.15 2.38 24.64
C LYS A 531 -18.23 2.83 25.78
N ASP A 532 -18.05 2.01 26.81
CA ASP A 532 -17.23 2.36 27.99
C ASP A 532 -15.79 2.72 27.60
N ILE A 533 -15.20 1.99 26.63
CA ILE A 533 -13.84 2.22 26.13
C ILE A 533 -13.78 3.50 25.28
N ALA A 534 -14.79 3.69 24.43
CA ALA A 534 -14.91 4.87 23.58
C ALA A 534 -15.05 6.15 24.40
N GLU A 535 -15.87 6.13 25.45
CA GLU A 535 -16.07 7.24 26.39
C GLU A 535 -14.79 7.56 27.17
N ALA A 536 -14.11 6.53 27.72
CA ALA A 536 -12.84 6.71 28.43
C ALA A 536 -11.76 7.39 27.56
N ASN A 537 -11.76 7.13 26.26
CA ASN A 537 -10.79 7.69 25.30
C ASN A 537 -11.29 8.95 24.56
N ARG A 538 -12.48 9.47 24.89
CA ARG A 538 -13.13 10.62 24.22
C ARG A 538 -13.33 10.41 22.70
N GLN A 539 -13.58 9.17 22.29
CA GLN A 539 -13.81 8.75 20.91
C GLN A 539 -15.20 8.12 20.71
N GLU A 540 -16.25 8.76 21.25
CA GLU A 540 -17.63 8.29 21.10
C GLU A 540 -18.05 8.16 19.63
N ALA A 541 -18.85 7.13 19.33
CA ALA A 541 -19.38 6.89 17.99
C ALA A 541 -20.17 8.10 17.45
N SER A 542 -20.89 8.81 18.32
CA SER A 542 -21.62 10.04 18.00
C SER A 542 -20.70 11.16 17.51
N SER A 543 -19.57 11.35 18.20
CA SER A 543 -18.55 12.34 17.87
C SER A 543 -17.86 12.01 16.55
N LEU A 544 -17.52 10.73 16.33
CA LEU A 544 -16.93 10.27 15.07
C LEU A 544 -17.90 10.47 13.89
N PHE A 545 -19.16 10.09 14.07
CA PHE A 545 -20.19 10.29 13.06
C PHE A 545 -20.32 11.76 12.66
N VAL A 546 -20.48 12.67 13.63
CA VAL A 546 -20.58 14.11 13.35
C VAL A 546 -19.31 14.64 12.67
N HIS A 547 -18.13 14.18 13.11
CA HIS A 547 -16.86 14.60 12.51
C HIS A 547 -16.75 14.23 11.04
N PHE A 548 -17.02 12.98 10.66
CA PHE A 548 -16.85 12.52 9.28
C PHE A 548 -18.00 12.90 8.33
N THR A 549 -19.17 13.26 8.86
CA THR A 549 -20.36 13.61 8.04
C THR A 549 -20.62 15.11 7.95
N SER A 550 -20.50 15.83 9.07
CA SER A 550 -20.98 17.21 9.22
C SER A 550 -19.86 18.25 9.15
N THR A 551 -18.60 17.82 9.26
CA THR A 551 -17.48 18.76 9.29
C THR A 551 -17.27 19.38 7.92
N LEU A 552 -17.47 20.69 7.84
CA LEU A 552 -17.30 21.48 6.62
C LEU A 552 -15.86 21.50 6.09
N LYS A 553 -14.89 21.10 6.92
CA LYS A 553 -13.48 20.98 6.54
C LYS A 553 -13.18 19.73 5.71
N VAL A 554 -14.04 18.71 5.69
CA VAL A 554 -13.88 17.55 4.81
C VAL A 554 -14.14 18.01 3.38
N LYS A 555 -13.09 18.14 2.56
CA LYS A 555 -13.21 18.72 1.22
C LYS A 555 -13.74 17.71 0.20
N ASP A 556 -13.28 16.46 0.27
CA ASP A 556 -13.65 15.42 -0.68
C ASP A 556 -14.97 14.74 -0.27
N ALA A 557 -16.00 14.89 -1.10
CA ALA A 557 -17.30 14.27 -0.87
C ALA A 557 -17.30 12.74 -1.02
N ARG A 558 -16.30 12.15 -1.70
CA ARG A 558 -16.16 10.68 -1.82
C ARG A 558 -15.87 10.03 -0.47
N ILE A 559 -15.12 10.71 0.40
CA ILE A 559 -14.87 10.25 1.77
C ILE A 559 -16.19 10.17 2.55
N ILE A 560 -16.99 11.24 2.48
CA ILE A 560 -18.30 11.32 3.15
C ILE A 560 -19.24 10.25 2.62
N LYS A 561 -19.30 10.09 1.29
CA LYS A 561 -20.09 9.05 0.62
C LYS A 561 -19.73 7.66 1.13
N ASN A 562 -18.46 7.26 1.01
CA ASN A 562 -18.02 5.92 1.37
C ASN A 562 -18.22 5.65 2.87
N TYR A 563 -17.97 6.65 3.72
CA TYR A 563 -18.22 6.57 5.15
C TYR A 563 -19.71 6.37 5.47
N LEU A 564 -20.59 7.18 4.89
CA LEU A 564 -22.04 7.07 5.11
C LEU A 564 -22.61 5.75 4.60
N THR A 565 -22.19 5.30 3.42
CA THR A 565 -22.62 4.01 2.87
C THR A 565 -22.25 2.86 3.81
N GLY A 566 -21.05 2.89 4.40
CA GLY A 566 -20.64 1.90 5.40
C GLY A 566 -21.46 2.01 6.68
N VAL A 567 -21.48 3.19 7.31
CA VAL A 567 -22.17 3.42 8.60
C VAL A 567 -23.66 3.08 8.55
N LEU A 568 -24.37 3.49 7.50
CA LEU A 568 -25.82 3.33 7.43
C LEU A 568 -26.26 1.87 7.18
N GLY A 569 -25.33 1.00 6.73
CA GLY A 569 -25.58 -0.43 6.54
C GLY A 569 -25.38 -1.30 7.79
N HIS A 570 -24.80 -0.76 8.88
CA HIS A 570 -24.46 -1.53 10.08
C HIS A 570 -25.53 -1.46 11.17
N ILE A 571 -25.98 -2.63 11.65
CA ILE A 571 -27.02 -2.78 12.67
C ILE A 571 -26.54 -2.25 14.04
N GLU A 572 -25.26 -2.39 14.34
CA GLU A 572 -24.63 -1.94 15.59
C GLU A 572 -24.76 -0.42 15.80
N LEU A 573 -25.02 0.33 14.72
CA LEU A 573 -25.07 1.79 14.71
C LEU A 573 -26.50 2.35 14.87
N GLU A 574 -27.51 1.53 15.19
CA GLU A 574 -28.86 2.01 15.50
C GLU A 574 -28.87 3.07 16.62
N SER A 575 -27.96 2.95 17.59
CA SER A 575 -27.83 3.94 18.68
C SER A 575 -27.39 5.34 18.21
N ILE A 576 -26.73 5.46 17.05
CA ILE A 576 -26.32 6.74 16.44
C ILE A 576 -27.55 7.51 15.92
N ARG A 577 -28.66 6.82 15.58
CA ARG A 577 -29.90 7.50 15.15
C ARG A 577 -30.49 8.40 16.24
N GLY A 578 -30.11 8.20 17.51
CA GLY A 578 -30.50 9.05 18.63
C GLY A 578 -29.78 10.41 18.70
N ILE A 579 -28.82 10.69 17.82
CA ILE A 579 -28.12 11.98 17.78
C ILE A 579 -29.09 13.10 17.43
N LYS A 580 -28.98 14.22 18.15
CA LYS A 580 -29.77 15.42 17.86
C LYS A 580 -29.52 15.89 16.42
N ASN A 581 -30.60 16.08 15.66
CA ASN A 581 -30.58 16.46 14.24
C ASN A 581 -29.95 15.41 13.31
N PHE A 582 -29.96 14.11 13.68
CA PHE A 582 -29.44 13.03 12.84
C PHE A 582 -29.97 13.08 11.40
N ASN A 583 -31.29 13.15 11.20
CA ASN A 583 -31.91 13.24 9.87
C ASN A 583 -31.35 14.41 9.06
N LEU A 584 -31.24 15.59 9.69
CA LEU A 584 -30.73 16.79 9.02
C LEU A 584 -29.25 16.64 8.62
N ILE A 585 -28.43 16.04 9.49
CA ILE A 585 -27.01 15.77 9.22
C ILE A 585 -26.87 14.86 8.01
N VAL A 586 -27.59 13.74 8.00
CA VAL A 586 -27.54 12.76 6.89
C VAL A 586 -28.05 13.39 5.60
N ILE A 587 -29.16 14.15 5.64
CA ILE A 587 -29.70 14.85 4.47
C ILE A 587 -28.68 15.87 3.94
N GLN A 588 -28.05 16.68 4.81
CA GLN A 588 -27.05 17.66 4.38
C GLN A 588 -25.80 17.00 3.79
N ALA A 589 -25.34 15.90 4.37
CA ALA A 589 -24.18 15.16 3.87
C ALA A 589 -24.48 14.51 2.51
N TRP A 590 -25.65 13.88 2.36
CA TRP A 590 -26.17 13.40 1.07
C TRP A 590 -26.25 14.54 0.04
N PHE A 591 -26.81 15.69 0.42
CA PHE A 591 -26.95 16.85 -0.45
C PHE A 591 -25.60 17.36 -0.95
N LYS A 592 -24.61 17.42 -0.06
CA LYS A 592 -23.23 17.76 -0.40
C LYS A 592 -22.62 16.77 -1.40
N CYS A 593 -22.81 15.46 -1.18
CA CYS A 593 -22.36 14.42 -2.11
C CYS A 593 -22.96 14.60 -3.51
N CYS A 594 -24.26 14.87 -3.61
CA CYS A 594 -24.92 15.09 -4.90
C CYS A 594 -24.47 16.38 -5.61
N ILE A 595 -24.07 17.43 -4.88
CA ILE A 595 -23.51 18.65 -5.51
C ILE A 595 -22.09 18.38 -6.04
N HIS A 596 -21.28 17.61 -5.30
CA HIS A 596 -19.86 17.38 -5.60
C HIS A 596 -19.59 16.27 -6.62
N GLY A 597 -20.63 15.59 -7.12
CA GLY A 597 -20.50 14.61 -8.19
C GLY A 597 -21.86 14.13 -8.69
N LEU A 598 -21.89 13.65 -9.94
CA LEU A 598 -23.03 12.93 -10.50
C LEU A 598 -23.09 11.52 -9.90
N ASP A 599 -24.27 11.09 -9.47
CA ASP A 599 -24.47 9.76 -8.89
C ASP A 599 -24.23 8.70 -10.00
N SER A 600 -23.13 7.93 -9.91
CA SER A 600 -22.99 6.70 -10.69
C SER A 600 -24.03 5.66 -10.22
N PRO A 601 -24.61 4.84 -11.13
CA PRO A 601 -25.55 3.79 -10.75
C PRO A 601 -24.96 2.87 -9.67
N GLY A 602 -25.68 2.68 -8.56
CA GLY A 602 -25.25 1.85 -7.42
C GLY A 602 -24.48 2.56 -6.30
N GLU A 603 -23.77 3.67 -6.56
CA GLU A 603 -22.83 4.24 -5.57
C GLU A 603 -23.48 4.96 -4.38
N MET A 604 -24.72 5.44 -4.53
CA MET A 604 -25.45 6.23 -3.52
C MET A 604 -26.76 5.58 -3.07
N GLU A 605 -27.04 4.35 -3.50
CA GLU A 605 -28.35 3.72 -3.26
C GLU A 605 -28.63 3.47 -1.78
N GLU A 606 -27.63 3.08 -0.99
CA GLU A 606 -27.78 2.85 0.46
C GLU A 606 -28.16 4.13 1.19
N ILE A 607 -27.45 5.23 0.88
CA ILE A 607 -27.71 6.55 1.45
C ILE A 607 -29.13 7.00 1.05
N LYS A 608 -29.52 6.85 -0.22
CA LYS A 608 -30.87 7.21 -0.71
C LYS A 608 -31.96 6.37 -0.06
N ARG A 609 -31.75 5.07 0.13
CA ARG A 609 -32.69 4.18 0.84
C ARG A 609 -32.91 4.62 2.29
N CYS A 610 -31.87 5.10 2.97
CA CYS A 610 -32.00 5.68 4.29
C CYS A 610 -32.74 7.03 4.25
N VAL A 611 -32.28 7.94 3.39
CA VAL A 611 -32.78 9.31 3.26
C VAL A 611 -34.27 9.36 2.89
N VAL A 612 -34.74 8.46 2.03
CA VAL A 612 -36.16 8.41 1.59
C VAL A 612 -37.12 7.94 2.68
N GLN A 613 -36.61 7.32 3.75
CA GLN A 613 -37.42 6.88 4.90
C GLN A 613 -37.67 8.01 5.90
N PHE A 614 -36.82 9.04 5.92
CA PHE A 614 -37.00 10.19 6.81
C PHE A 614 -38.28 10.95 6.45
N ASP A 615 -39.06 11.33 7.46
CA ASP A 615 -40.37 11.97 7.27
C ASP A 615 -40.31 13.22 6.38
N GLU A 616 -39.20 13.95 6.44
CA GLU A 616 -38.92 15.13 5.64
C GLU A 616 -38.95 14.87 4.13
N ILE A 617 -38.55 13.67 3.69
CA ILE A 617 -38.44 13.28 2.28
C ILE A 617 -39.52 12.27 1.91
N ARG A 618 -39.84 11.35 2.82
CA ARG A 618 -40.88 10.32 2.66
C ARG A 618 -42.23 10.90 2.25
N GLN A 619 -42.56 12.08 2.77
CA GLN A 619 -43.80 12.79 2.49
C GLN A 619 -43.80 13.58 1.16
N LEU A 620 -42.65 13.69 0.48
CA LEU A 620 -42.54 14.35 -0.84
C LEU A 620 -42.93 13.42 -2.00
N PHE A 621 -42.89 12.11 -1.78
CA PHE A 621 -43.00 11.09 -2.82
C PHE A 621 -44.03 10.03 -2.47
N THR A 622 -44.76 9.56 -3.47
CA THR A 622 -45.56 8.33 -3.39
C THR A 622 -44.65 7.09 -3.31
N GLN A 623 -45.20 5.93 -2.94
CA GLN A 623 -44.40 4.71 -2.80
C GLN A 623 -43.64 4.32 -4.08
N GLN A 624 -44.27 4.44 -5.25
CA GLN A 624 -43.63 4.13 -6.54
C GLN A 624 -42.54 5.16 -6.89
N GLU A 625 -42.77 6.44 -6.59
CA GLU A 625 -41.76 7.49 -6.81
C GLU A 625 -40.55 7.34 -5.90
N ARG A 626 -40.71 6.79 -4.69
CA ARG A 626 -39.59 6.49 -3.78
C ARG A 626 -38.63 5.46 -4.35
N GLU A 627 -39.13 4.40 -4.98
CA GLU A 627 -38.29 3.39 -5.63
C GLU A 627 -37.54 3.96 -6.83
N LYS A 628 -38.19 4.85 -7.59
CA LYS A 628 -37.57 5.57 -8.70
C LYS A 628 -36.47 6.52 -8.19
N PHE A 629 -36.74 7.28 -7.12
CA PHE A 629 -35.81 8.22 -6.51
C PHE A 629 -34.50 7.55 -6.06
N VAL A 630 -34.58 6.34 -5.51
CA VAL A 630 -33.39 5.58 -5.09
C VAL A 630 -32.46 5.25 -6.27
N LYS A 631 -33.03 4.92 -7.44
CA LYS A 631 -32.28 4.52 -8.64
C LYS A 631 -31.87 5.70 -9.54
N GLU A 632 -32.37 6.89 -9.27
CA GLU A 632 -32.20 8.06 -10.13
C GLU A 632 -30.83 8.73 -9.93
N SER A 633 -30.14 9.06 -11.01
CA SER A 633 -28.81 9.70 -10.97
C SER A 633 -28.85 11.19 -10.63
N GLU A 634 -29.98 11.86 -10.88
CA GLU A 634 -30.20 13.29 -10.58
C GLU A 634 -31.09 13.49 -9.35
N SER A 635 -30.86 12.70 -8.29
CA SER A 635 -31.72 12.64 -7.10
C SER A 635 -31.93 14.00 -6.41
N LEU A 636 -30.93 14.88 -6.40
CA LEU A 636 -31.07 16.26 -5.90
C LEU A 636 -32.09 17.08 -6.69
N ILE A 637 -32.08 16.94 -8.01
CA ILE A 637 -32.99 17.67 -8.91
C ILE A 637 -34.42 17.18 -8.67
N SER A 638 -34.63 15.86 -8.60
CA SER A 638 -35.93 15.27 -8.31
C SER A 638 -36.47 15.67 -6.93
N TRP A 639 -35.61 15.72 -5.91
CA TRP A 639 -35.97 16.26 -4.61
C TRP A 639 -36.44 17.73 -4.71
N ALA A 640 -35.69 18.59 -5.41
CA ALA A 640 -36.03 20.00 -5.55
C ALA A 640 -37.38 20.19 -6.27
N MET A 641 -37.62 19.43 -7.34
CA MET A 641 -38.90 19.48 -8.07
C MET A 641 -40.08 18.98 -7.22
N ALA A 642 -39.92 17.85 -6.52
CA ALA A 642 -40.96 17.30 -5.65
C ALA A 642 -41.31 18.26 -4.51
N LEU A 643 -40.30 18.90 -3.92
CA LEU A 643 -40.47 19.91 -2.88
C LEU A 643 -41.26 21.13 -3.38
N ASN A 644 -40.95 21.64 -4.57
CA ASN A 644 -41.67 22.75 -5.18
C ASN A 644 -43.14 22.38 -5.47
N ASN A 645 -43.39 21.20 -6.03
CA ASN A 645 -44.75 20.70 -6.27
C ASN A 645 -45.55 20.61 -4.98
N ARG A 646 -44.97 20.03 -3.93
CA ARG A 646 -45.63 19.92 -2.63
C ARG A 646 -45.98 21.28 -2.05
N ARG A 647 -45.05 22.25 -2.13
CA ARG A 647 -45.30 23.61 -1.63
C ARG A 647 -46.41 24.33 -2.39
N ARG A 648 -46.55 24.09 -3.70
CA ARG A 648 -47.67 24.62 -4.50
C ARG A 648 -49.01 24.03 -4.07
N THR A 649 -49.02 22.76 -3.65
CA THR A 649 -50.24 22.08 -3.19
C THR A 649 -50.59 22.33 -1.73
N ALA A 650 -49.59 22.55 -0.87
CA ALA A 650 -49.75 22.74 0.58
C ALA A 650 -48.81 23.86 1.06
N GLN A 651 -49.40 24.98 1.46
CA GLN A 651 -48.65 26.15 1.94
C GLN A 651 -48.24 25.94 3.41
N ASP A 652 -47.15 25.20 3.63
CA ASP A 652 -46.65 24.81 4.96
C ASP A 652 -45.41 25.63 5.35
N ALA A 653 -45.55 26.53 6.32
CA ALA A 653 -44.42 27.32 6.84
C ALA A 653 -43.33 26.47 7.51
N ALA A 654 -43.67 25.28 8.02
CA ALA A 654 -42.69 24.35 8.60
C ALA A 654 -41.85 23.68 7.50
N LEU A 655 -42.37 23.54 6.28
CA LEU A 655 -41.60 23.08 5.12
C LEU A 655 -40.52 24.12 4.77
N ASP A 656 -40.88 25.41 4.75
CA ASP A 656 -39.95 26.50 4.44
C ASP A 656 -38.77 26.57 5.44
N VAL A 657 -39.04 26.39 6.74
CA VAL A 657 -38.00 26.34 7.78
C VAL A 657 -37.05 25.17 7.56
N ARG A 658 -37.59 23.95 7.32
CA ARG A 658 -36.80 22.74 7.08
C ARG A 658 -35.92 22.87 5.84
N THR A 659 -36.44 23.41 4.75
CA THR A 659 -35.68 23.65 3.52
C THR A 659 -34.50 24.59 3.76
N ARG A 660 -34.71 25.67 4.52
CA ARG A 660 -33.60 26.58 4.90
C ARG A 660 -32.57 25.88 5.77
N SER A 661 -32.98 25.01 6.70
CA SER A 661 -32.04 24.22 7.50
C SER A 661 -31.17 23.29 6.63
N VAL A 662 -31.74 22.62 5.63
CA VAL A 662 -30.98 21.76 4.70
C VAL A 662 -29.97 22.59 3.88
N LEU A 663 -30.39 23.75 3.38
CA LEU A 663 -29.58 24.58 2.48
C LEU A 663 -28.59 25.52 3.18
N MET A 664 -28.54 25.53 4.51
CA MET A 664 -27.78 26.53 5.30
C MET A 664 -26.28 26.62 4.98
N ASN A 665 -25.65 25.53 4.50
CA ASN A 665 -24.22 25.46 4.20
C ASN A 665 -23.91 25.43 2.68
N LEU A 666 -24.89 25.77 1.84
CA LEU A 666 -24.77 25.68 0.38
C LEU A 666 -23.57 26.46 -0.17
N ASP A 667 -23.23 27.59 0.44
CA ASP A 667 -22.11 28.43 0.04
C ASP A 667 -20.74 27.80 0.20
N LYS A 668 -20.58 26.94 1.21
CA LYS A 668 -19.34 26.20 1.44
C LYS A 668 -19.21 25.04 0.46
N TRP A 669 -20.33 24.48 0.01
CA TRP A 669 -20.34 23.36 -0.93
C TRP A 669 -20.10 23.82 -2.37
N ILE A 670 -20.59 24.99 -2.77
CA ILE A 670 -20.48 25.45 -4.17
C ILE A 670 -19.11 26.05 -4.48
N LEU A 671 -18.59 26.91 -3.62
CA LEU A 671 -17.36 27.66 -3.91
C LEU A 671 -16.07 26.85 -3.68
N GLY A 672 -16.14 25.75 -2.94
CA GLY A 672 -14.96 24.94 -2.62
C GLY A 672 -14.33 24.23 -3.85
N PRO A 673 -15.13 23.51 -4.68
CA PRO A 673 -14.61 22.72 -5.80
C PRO A 673 -14.28 23.53 -7.07
N ILE A 674 -14.86 24.73 -7.23
CA ILE A 674 -14.75 25.51 -8.47
C ILE A 674 -13.60 26.49 -8.33
N ARG A 675 -12.64 26.41 -9.26
CA ARG A 675 -11.48 27.31 -9.35
C ARG A 675 -11.38 27.86 -10.78
N PRO A 676 -10.60 28.93 -11.02
CA PRO A 676 -10.38 29.46 -12.36
C PRO A 676 -9.93 28.40 -13.37
N GLU A 677 -9.10 27.44 -12.93
CA GLU A 677 -8.58 26.36 -13.79
C GLU A 677 -9.63 25.28 -14.10
N THR A 678 -10.67 25.15 -13.28
CA THR A 678 -11.71 24.10 -13.42
C THR A 678 -13.05 24.63 -13.87
N GLN A 679 -13.13 25.90 -14.27
CA GLN A 679 -14.39 26.59 -14.63
C GLN A 679 -15.16 25.90 -15.77
N ASP A 680 -14.46 25.26 -16.71
CA ASP A 680 -15.06 24.58 -17.86
C ASP A 680 -15.26 23.07 -17.64
N SER A 681 -15.02 22.58 -16.43
CA SER A 681 -15.24 21.17 -16.09
C SER A 681 -16.73 20.82 -16.04
N GLU A 682 -17.06 19.57 -16.41
CA GLU A 682 -18.41 19.00 -16.26
C GLU A 682 -18.92 19.13 -14.81
N LEU A 683 -18.03 18.99 -13.82
CA LEU A 683 -18.37 19.15 -12.41
C LEU A 683 -18.79 20.60 -12.07
N ALA A 684 -18.05 21.61 -12.53
CA ALA A 684 -18.40 23.00 -12.29
C ALA A 684 -19.78 23.34 -12.90
N TRP A 685 -20.05 22.79 -14.08
CA TRP A 685 -21.34 22.88 -14.74
C TRP A 685 -22.46 22.20 -13.95
N TRP A 686 -22.22 20.96 -13.49
CA TRP A 686 -23.16 20.20 -12.67
C TRP A 686 -23.51 20.93 -11.37
N ILE A 687 -22.51 21.47 -10.66
CA ILE A 687 -22.70 22.26 -9.44
C ILE A 687 -23.63 23.46 -9.72
N TYR A 688 -23.37 24.20 -10.80
CA TYR A 688 -24.21 25.33 -11.17
C TYR A 688 -25.60 24.91 -11.63
N ARG A 689 -25.77 23.79 -12.33
CA ARG A 689 -27.08 23.23 -12.67
C ARG A 689 -27.90 22.87 -11.41
N CYS A 690 -27.25 22.28 -10.40
CA CYS A 690 -27.87 22.02 -9.10
C CYS A 690 -28.28 23.35 -8.44
N LEU A 691 -27.39 24.33 -8.39
CA LEU A 691 -27.67 25.67 -7.84
C LEU A 691 -28.84 26.36 -8.55
N GLY A 692 -28.86 26.36 -9.88
CA GLY A 692 -29.93 26.92 -10.69
C GLY A 692 -31.28 26.25 -10.39
N THR A 693 -31.29 24.92 -10.29
CA THR A 693 -32.49 24.15 -9.94
C THR A 693 -32.97 24.48 -8.52
N ILE A 694 -32.06 24.63 -7.55
CA ILE A 694 -32.38 25.07 -6.19
C ILE A 694 -33.00 26.47 -6.19
N PHE A 695 -32.47 27.42 -6.97
CA PHE A 695 -33.07 28.75 -7.09
C PHE A 695 -34.45 28.70 -7.71
N LEU A 696 -34.62 27.94 -8.80
CA LEU A 696 -35.89 27.79 -9.50
C LEU A 696 -36.97 27.17 -8.62
N CYS A 697 -36.64 26.09 -7.91
CA CYS A 697 -37.61 25.29 -7.17
C CYS A 697 -37.78 25.75 -5.71
N CYS A 698 -36.70 26.21 -5.08
CA CYS A 698 -36.67 26.56 -3.66
C CYS A 698 -36.58 28.07 -3.39
N GLY A 699 -36.51 28.91 -4.42
CA GLY A 699 -36.30 30.36 -4.29
C GLY A 699 -37.26 31.01 -3.30
N ALA A 700 -38.55 30.73 -3.46
CA ALA A 700 -39.59 31.26 -2.59
C ALA A 700 -39.54 30.71 -1.14
N MET A 701 -38.92 29.54 -0.89
CA MET A 701 -38.73 28.97 0.46
C MET A 701 -37.52 29.59 1.17
N MET A 702 -36.51 29.96 0.39
CA MET A 702 -35.29 30.63 0.85
C MET A 702 -35.49 32.13 1.10
N HIS A 703 -36.54 32.73 0.54
CA HIS A 703 -36.85 34.13 0.73
C HIS A 703 -37.60 34.38 2.04
N THR A 704 -37.11 35.36 2.80
CA THR A 704 -37.79 35.96 3.95
C THR A 704 -37.79 37.47 3.77
N LYS A 705 -38.86 38.16 4.22
CA LYS A 705 -38.95 39.64 4.15
C LYS A 705 -37.99 40.38 5.09
N THR A 706 -37.12 39.65 5.79
CA THR A 706 -36.12 40.18 6.71
C THR A 706 -34.81 40.48 5.96
N HIS A 707 -33.96 41.34 6.54
CA HIS A 707 -32.62 41.63 5.99
C HIS A 707 -31.69 40.39 5.87
N ALA A 708 -32.10 39.23 6.41
CA ALA A 708 -31.35 37.97 6.39
C ALA A 708 -31.92 36.95 5.38
N SER A 709 -32.47 37.40 4.25
CA SER A 709 -32.98 36.52 3.19
C SER A 709 -31.86 35.65 2.59
N MET A 710 -31.96 34.33 2.77
CA MET A 710 -31.00 33.35 2.24
C MET A 710 -30.89 33.41 0.72
N LEU A 711 -32.04 33.59 0.04
CA LEU A 711 -32.09 33.74 -1.43
C LEU A 711 -31.24 34.93 -1.90
N VAL A 712 -31.41 36.09 -1.26
CA VAL A 712 -30.70 37.33 -1.64
C VAL A 712 -29.21 37.18 -1.38
N ASN A 713 -28.82 36.61 -0.24
CA ASN A 713 -27.43 36.37 0.11
C ASN A 713 -26.73 35.43 -0.88
N TYR A 714 -27.38 34.33 -1.27
CA TYR A 714 -26.82 33.38 -2.22
C TYR A 714 -26.79 33.89 -3.66
N ILE A 715 -27.79 34.64 -4.13
CA ILE A 715 -27.73 35.30 -5.43
C ILE A 715 -26.57 36.32 -5.46
N ASN A 716 -26.41 37.12 -4.41
CA ASN A 716 -25.30 38.06 -4.31
C ASN A 716 -23.92 37.36 -4.28
N LYS A 717 -23.85 36.18 -3.70
CA LYS A 717 -22.58 35.44 -3.55
C LYS A 717 -22.20 34.64 -4.80
N PHE A 718 -23.14 33.97 -5.47
CA PHE A 718 -22.83 33.09 -6.60
C PHE A 718 -23.12 33.70 -7.97
N VAL A 719 -24.06 34.66 -8.06
CA VAL A 719 -24.54 35.18 -9.34
C VAL A 719 -24.11 36.64 -9.53
N LEU A 720 -24.40 37.53 -8.59
CA LEU A 720 -23.97 38.94 -8.64
C LEU A 720 -22.57 39.11 -8.03
N ILE A 721 -21.59 38.46 -8.65
CA ILE A 721 -20.19 38.51 -8.24
C ILE A 721 -19.65 39.92 -8.42
N LYS A 722 -19.25 40.57 -7.33
CA LYS A 722 -18.69 41.93 -7.35
C LYS A 722 -17.17 41.97 -7.51
N ASN A 723 -16.46 40.93 -7.09
CA ASN A 723 -15.01 40.82 -7.19
C ASN A 723 -14.59 40.47 -8.64
N GLU A 724 -13.56 41.11 -9.17
CA GLU A 724 -13.06 40.84 -10.53
C GLU A 724 -12.31 39.49 -10.61
N GLU A 725 -11.68 39.07 -9.52
CA GLU A 725 -10.96 37.79 -9.42
C GLU A 725 -11.90 36.58 -9.58
N ASP A 726 -13.18 36.74 -9.23
CA ASP A 726 -14.22 35.70 -9.32
C ASP A 726 -15.03 35.76 -10.62
N SER A 727 -14.56 36.50 -11.62
CA SER A 727 -15.27 36.72 -12.89
C SER A 727 -15.61 35.42 -13.65
N TYR A 728 -14.83 34.35 -13.47
CA TYR A 728 -15.09 33.02 -14.04
C TYR A 728 -16.46 32.44 -13.59
N LEU A 729 -16.89 32.73 -12.36
CA LEU A 729 -18.20 32.30 -11.85
C LEU A 729 -19.37 32.99 -12.59
N ARG A 730 -19.14 34.17 -13.19
CA ARG A 730 -20.16 34.86 -14.01
C ARG A 730 -20.43 34.08 -15.31
N HIS A 731 -19.41 33.42 -15.87
CA HIS A 731 -19.57 32.59 -17.06
C HIS A 731 -20.48 31.38 -16.77
N LEU A 732 -20.30 30.72 -15.63
CA LEU A 732 -21.15 29.61 -15.18
C LEU A 732 -22.58 30.09 -14.87
N SER A 733 -22.70 31.21 -14.17
CA SER A 733 -23.98 31.83 -13.82
C SER A 733 -24.84 32.20 -15.03
N LYS A 734 -24.22 32.60 -16.15
CA LYS A 734 -24.92 32.92 -17.41
C LYS A 734 -25.84 31.77 -17.87
N LYS A 735 -25.43 30.53 -17.65
CA LYS A 735 -26.14 29.32 -18.08
C LYS A 735 -27.37 29.03 -17.23
N ILE A 736 -27.37 29.45 -15.96
CA ILE A 736 -28.49 29.26 -15.03
C ILE A 736 -29.35 30.51 -14.85
N PHE A 737 -29.09 31.56 -15.64
CA PHE A 737 -29.73 32.86 -15.50
C PHE A 737 -31.26 32.80 -15.53
N SER A 738 -31.85 32.04 -16.47
CA SER A 738 -33.31 31.84 -16.53
C SER A 738 -33.86 31.22 -15.25
N MET A 739 -33.18 30.22 -14.70
CA MET A 739 -33.58 29.53 -13.48
C MET A 739 -33.61 30.47 -12.26
N VAL A 740 -32.64 31.40 -12.19
CA VAL A 740 -32.60 32.44 -11.15
C VAL A 740 -33.78 33.40 -11.27
N ILE A 741 -34.06 33.90 -12.48
CA ILE A 741 -35.16 34.84 -12.74
C ILE A 741 -36.53 34.21 -12.45
N LEU A 742 -36.74 32.96 -12.87
CA LEU A 742 -37.95 32.19 -12.56
C LEU A 742 -38.08 31.90 -11.05
N GLY A 743 -36.96 31.66 -10.35
CA GLY A 743 -36.95 31.54 -8.89
C GLY A 743 -37.36 32.82 -8.17
N LEU A 744 -36.95 33.98 -8.69
CA LEU A 744 -37.34 35.30 -8.17
C LEU A 744 -38.81 35.62 -8.44
N GLU A 745 -39.34 35.21 -9.59
CA GLU A 745 -40.77 35.26 -9.87
C GLU A 745 -41.56 34.47 -8.83
N ALA A 746 -41.17 33.21 -8.59
CA ALA A 746 -41.82 32.36 -7.58
C ALA A 746 -41.75 32.99 -6.17
N ALA A 747 -40.70 33.76 -5.87
CA ALA A 747 -40.53 34.49 -4.61
C ALA A 747 -41.31 35.83 -4.57
N ASN A 748 -42.13 36.13 -5.57
CA ASN A 748 -42.94 37.34 -5.70
C ASN A 748 -42.11 38.64 -5.80
N ALA A 749 -41.02 38.62 -6.58
CA ALA A 749 -40.08 39.73 -6.70
C ALA A 749 -40.69 41.06 -7.16
N LYS A 750 -41.83 41.03 -7.86
CA LYS A 750 -42.56 42.24 -8.29
C LYS A 750 -43.07 43.09 -7.12
N ASN A 751 -43.43 42.46 -6.01
CA ASN A 751 -44.04 43.10 -4.85
C ASN A 751 -43.08 43.27 -3.66
N ASP A 752 -41.84 42.77 -3.77
CA ASP A 752 -40.80 42.91 -2.75
C ASP A 752 -39.70 43.85 -3.25
N VAL A 753 -39.46 44.96 -2.54
CA VAL A 753 -38.50 46.01 -2.95
C VAL A 753 -37.07 45.47 -3.06
N THR A 754 -36.66 44.54 -2.19
CA THR A 754 -35.31 43.98 -2.22
C THR A 754 -35.13 43.08 -3.44
N LEU A 755 -36.08 42.17 -3.70
CA LEU A 755 -36.01 41.31 -4.88
C LEU A 755 -36.20 42.10 -6.18
N PHE A 756 -37.02 43.15 -6.17
CA PHE A 756 -37.22 44.09 -7.28
C PHE A 756 -35.92 44.78 -7.70
N ASN A 757 -35.12 45.23 -6.73
CA ASN A 757 -33.80 45.80 -7.00
C ASN A 757 -32.83 44.72 -7.50
N LEU A 758 -32.86 43.53 -6.90
CA LEU A 758 -32.02 42.41 -7.29
C LEU A 758 -32.21 41.99 -8.76
N VAL A 759 -33.46 41.96 -9.26
CA VAL A 759 -33.73 41.73 -10.69
C VAL A 759 -33.09 42.80 -11.57
N SER A 760 -33.10 44.05 -11.11
CA SER A 760 -32.49 45.18 -11.86
C SER A 760 -30.98 45.04 -11.92
N ASP A 761 -30.35 44.70 -10.79
CA ASP A 761 -28.90 44.46 -10.70
C ASP A 761 -28.47 43.26 -11.58
N LEU A 762 -29.26 42.17 -11.58
CA LEU A 762 -29.03 41.00 -12.44
C LEU A 762 -29.07 41.34 -13.92
N LEU A 763 -30.09 42.09 -14.35
CA LEU A 763 -30.18 42.55 -15.74
C LEU A 763 -28.99 43.45 -16.10
N GLN A 764 -28.62 44.38 -15.22
CA GLN A 764 -27.47 45.25 -15.46
C GLN A 764 -26.15 44.49 -15.59
N ALA A 765 -25.93 43.47 -14.76
CA ALA A 765 -24.69 42.70 -14.75
C ALA A 765 -24.59 41.70 -15.91
N TYR A 766 -25.70 41.05 -16.30
CA TYR A 766 -25.67 39.93 -17.24
C TYR A 766 -26.06 40.27 -18.68
N LEU A 767 -26.71 41.41 -18.93
CA LEU A 767 -27.04 41.82 -20.29
C LEU A 767 -25.83 41.84 -21.26
N PRO A 768 -24.65 42.38 -20.91
CA PRO A 768 -23.47 42.31 -21.78
C PRO A 768 -22.90 40.89 -21.97
N LEU A 769 -23.24 39.96 -21.09
CA LEU A 769 -22.81 38.55 -21.21
C LEU A 769 -23.79 37.72 -22.02
N LEU A 770 -25.09 38.04 -21.96
CA LEU A 770 -26.18 37.30 -22.58
C LEU A 770 -26.52 37.80 -23.99
N VAL A 771 -26.15 39.03 -24.32
CA VAL A 771 -26.31 39.61 -25.67
C VAL A 771 -24.93 39.90 -26.23
N THR A 772 -24.44 39.04 -27.12
CA THR A 772 -23.08 39.10 -27.67
C THR A 772 -23.09 39.57 -29.11
N GLU A 773 -22.12 40.40 -29.49
CA GLU A 773 -21.92 40.82 -30.87
C GLU A 773 -21.27 39.68 -31.69
N SER A 774 -21.74 39.48 -32.91
CA SER A 774 -21.27 38.51 -33.90
C SER A 774 -21.14 39.21 -35.25
N GLY A 775 -20.30 38.70 -36.16
CA GLY A 775 -19.98 39.38 -37.43
C GLY A 775 -21.17 39.89 -38.26
N ASP A 776 -22.34 39.26 -38.11
CA ASP A 776 -23.59 39.62 -38.81
C ASP A 776 -24.67 40.27 -37.92
N GLY A 777 -24.38 40.60 -36.66
CA GLY A 777 -25.34 41.24 -35.73
C GLY A 777 -25.23 40.78 -34.28
N PHE A 778 -26.29 40.94 -33.48
CA PHE A 778 -26.32 40.50 -32.08
C PHE A 778 -26.95 39.13 -31.91
N ARG A 779 -26.33 38.28 -31.09
CA ARG A 779 -26.87 36.99 -30.65
C ARG A 779 -27.36 37.08 -29.22
N VAL A 780 -28.62 36.72 -28.99
CA VAL A 780 -29.23 36.63 -27.66
C VAL A 780 -29.14 35.19 -27.15
N ALA A 781 -28.66 35.01 -25.93
CA ALA A 781 -28.57 33.71 -25.28
C ALA A 781 -29.95 33.15 -24.95
N GLU A 782 -30.13 31.85 -25.13
CA GLU A 782 -31.40 31.15 -24.85
C GLU A 782 -31.85 31.34 -23.38
N SER A 783 -30.92 31.38 -22.42
CA SER A 783 -31.24 31.62 -21.00
C SER A 783 -31.87 33.00 -20.75
N LEU A 784 -31.63 33.99 -21.60
CA LEU A 784 -32.31 35.29 -21.51
C LEU A 784 -33.69 35.24 -22.18
N THR A 785 -33.80 34.57 -23.33
CA THR A 785 -35.09 34.36 -24.02
C THR A 785 -36.07 33.59 -23.15
N ARG A 786 -35.58 32.59 -22.40
CA ARG A 786 -36.40 31.80 -21.47
C ARG A 786 -37.06 32.62 -20.35
N CYS A 787 -36.46 33.73 -19.95
CA CYS A 787 -37.07 34.66 -18.98
C CYS A 787 -38.39 35.27 -19.47
N PHE A 788 -38.69 35.20 -20.77
CA PHE A 788 -39.94 35.69 -21.36
C PHE A 788 -40.83 34.54 -21.89
N THR A 789 -40.26 33.36 -22.18
CA THR A 789 -41.04 32.18 -22.57
C THR A 789 -41.67 31.50 -21.36
N ASP A 790 -40.94 31.39 -20.25
CA ASP A 790 -41.32 30.49 -19.16
C ASP A 790 -41.93 31.23 -17.95
N THR A 791 -41.85 32.56 -17.92
CA THR A 791 -42.46 33.40 -16.86
C THR A 791 -43.93 33.70 -17.14
N ALA A 792 -44.68 34.01 -16.09
CA ALA A 792 -46.03 34.52 -16.20
C ALA A 792 -46.06 35.85 -16.97
N SER A 793 -47.19 36.12 -17.63
CA SER A 793 -47.32 37.28 -18.50
C SER A 793 -47.07 38.61 -17.79
N ASP A 794 -47.48 38.73 -16.53
CA ASP A 794 -47.32 39.96 -15.75
C ASP A 794 -45.89 40.16 -15.22
N PHE A 795 -45.14 39.07 -15.01
CA PHE A 795 -43.72 39.13 -14.65
C PHE A 795 -42.84 39.41 -15.88
N SER A 796 -43.16 38.85 -17.04
CA SER A 796 -42.56 39.23 -18.33
C SER A 796 -42.71 40.75 -18.59
N VAL A 797 -43.90 41.31 -18.36
CA VAL A 797 -44.15 42.77 -18.47
C VAL A 797 -43.26 43.54 -17.50
N PHE A 798 -43.15 43.07 -16.25
CA PHE A 798 -42.25 43.64 -15.25
C PHE A 798 -40.77 43.65 -15.70
N ILE A 799 -40.28 42.57 -16.31
CA ILE A 799 -38.91 42.53 -16.87
C ILE A 799 -38.75 43.56 -18.00
N VAL A 800 -39.75 43.70 -18.89
CA VAL A 800 -39.74 44.72 -19.97
C VAL A 800 -39.71 46.14 -19.39
N GLU A 801 -40.46 46.41 -18.32
CA GLU A 801 -40.42 47.71 -17.64
C GLU A 801 -39.03 48.03 -17.08
N LYS A 802 -38.31 47.03 -16.58
CA LYS A 802 -36.92 47.20 -16.12
C LYS A 802 -35.96 47.45 -17.27
N LEU A 803 -36.12 46.72 -18.38
CA LEU A 803 -35.33 46.95 -19.59
C LEU A 803 -35.53 48.37 -20.16
N ALA A 804 -36.74 48.91 -20.06
CA ALA A 804 -37.06 50.26 -20.53
C ALA A 804 -36.24 51.36 -19.82
N VAL A 805 -35.77 51.13 -18.58
CA VAL A 805 -34.93 52.08 -17.83
C VAL A 805 -33.58 52.29 -18.52
N PHE A 806 -32.99 51.24 -19.11
CA PHE A 806 -31.72 51.33 -19.84
C PHE A 806 -31.83 52.09 -21.18
N LEU A 807 -33.05 52.39 -21.63
CA LEU A 807 -33.31 53.15 -22.85
C LEU A 807 -33.54 54.64 -22.59
N LYS A 808 -33.64 55.05 -21.32
CA LYS A 808 -33.76 56.46 -20.95
C LYS A 808 -32.45 57.18 -21.21
N ILE A 809 -32.56 58.39 -21.76
CA ILE A 809 -31.40 59.26 -22.01
C ILE A 809 -31.27 60.26 -20.85
N SER A 810 -30.06 60.42 -20.31
CA SER A 810 -29.82 61.31 -19.17
C SER A 810 -29.81 62.78 -19.60
N GLN A 811 -29.78 63.71 -18.63
CA GLN A 811 -29.87 65.15 -18.89
C GLN A 811 -28.70 65.69 -19.75
N ASP A 812 -27.57 65.02 -19.73
CA ASP A 812 -26.36 65.26 -20.54
C ASP A 812 -26.46 64.71 -21.98
N ASN A 813 -27.63 64.23 -22.41
CA ASN A 813 -27.85 63.58 -23.71
C ASN A 813 -27.00 62.31 -23.94
N SER A 814 -26.52 61.67 -22.88
CA SER A 814 -25.86 60.37 -22.98
C SER A 814 -26.86 59.21 -22.81
N MET A 815 -26.68 58.15 -23.59
CA MET A 815 -27.45 56.92 -23.43
C MET A 815 -26.79 56.02 -22.39
N HIS A 816 -27.58 55.19 -21.71
CA HIS A 816 -27.02 54.15 -20.85
C HIS A 816 -26.06 53.26 -21.65
N LYS A 817 -24.92 52.90 -21.05
CA LYS A 817 -23.85 52.05 -21.64
C LYS A 817 -24.29 50.67 -22.18
N HIS A 818 -25.53 50.26 -21.92
CA HIS A 818 -26.11 48.98 -22.36
C HIS A 818 -27.40 49.17 -23.17
N GLY A 819 -27.79 50.40 -23.50
CA GLY A 819 -29.02 50.69 -24.25
C GLY A 819 -29.03 50.01 -25.62
N TYR A 820 -27.89 49.94 -26.30
CA TYR A 820 -27.75 49.25 -27.58
C TYR A 820 -27.97 47.72 -27.48
N LEU A 821 -27.58 47.10 -26.34
CA LEU A 821 -27.83 45.68 -26.07
C LEU A 821 -29.32 45.42 -25.80
N VAL A 822 -29.99 46.34 -25.10
CA VAL A 822 -31.45 46.28 -24.91
C VAL A 822 -32.17 46.43 -26.24
N MET A 823 -31.72 47.33 -27.13
CA MET A 823 -32.28 47.46 -28.49
C MET A 823 -32.13 46.16 -29.29
N ALA A 824 -30.96 45.51 -29.22
CA ALA A 824 -30.74 44.21 -29.84
C ALA A 824 -31.65 43.12 -29.27
N LEU A 825 -31.79 43.05 -27.94
CA LEU A 825 -32.70 42.13 -27.26
C LEU A 825 -34.15 42.37 -27.69
N ILE A 826 -34.63 43.62 -27.67
CA ILE A 826 -36.00 43.96 -28.06
C ILE A 826 -36.30 43.51 -29.50
N ASN A 827 -35.37 43.75 -30.44
CA ASN A 827 -35.55 43.29 -31.82
C ASN A 827 -35.62 41.76 -31.89
N HIS A 828 -34.77 41.04 -31.16
CA HIS A 828 -34.83 39.58 -31.08
C HIS A 828 -36.14 39.07 -30.45
N LEU A 829 -36.63 39.69 -29.38
CA LEU A 829 -37.91 39.32 -28.75
C LEU A 829 -39.07 39.59 -29.71
N LEU A 830 -39.05 40.71 -30.44
CA LEU A 830 -40.06 41.01 -31.46
C LEU A 830 -40.04 40.03 -32.64
N ASP A 831 -38.90 39.45 -32.97
CA ASP A 831 -38.74 38.45 -34.04
C ASP A 831 -39.17 37.04 -33.56
N VAL A 832 -38.63 36.56 -32.42
CA VAL A 832 -38.93 35.24 -31.87
C VAL A 832 -40.39 35.08 -31.46
N PHE A 833 -41.00 36.10 -30.84
CA PHE A 833 -42.36 36.00 -30.34
C PHE A 833 -43.44 36.26 -31.39
N VAL A 834 -43.07 36.61 -32.63
CA VAL A 834 -43.96 36.49 -33.80
C VAL A 834 -44.32 35.03 -34.06
N ALA A 835 -43.38 34.10 -33.84
CA ALA A 835 -43.59 32.68 -34.07
C ALA A 835 -44.33 31.94 -32.93
N GLN A 836 -44.35 32.51 -31.71
CA GLN A 836 -44.85 31.82 -30.49
C GLN A 836 -46.17 32.37 -29.92
N ASN A 837 -46.87 33.28 -30.60
CA ASN A 837 -48.22 33.76 -30.23
C ASN A 837 -48.34 34.48 -28.87
N LYS A 838 -47.27 35.13 -28.40
CA LYS A 838 -47.22 35.88 -27.12
C LYS A 838 -47.47 37.38 -27.29
N LYS A 839 -48.73 37.76 -27.54
CA LYS A 839 -49.16 39.16 -27.80
C LYS A 839 -48.74 40.18 -26.73
N TYR A 840 -48.79 39.80 -25.46
CA TYR A 840 -48.53 40.70 -24.32
C TYR A 840 -47.11 41.28 -24.28
N ILE A 841 -46.11 40.56 -24.82
CA ILE A 841 -44.71 41.03 -24.85
C ILE A 841 -44.57 42.18 -25.85
N ALA A 842 -45.12 42.02 -27.06
CA ALA A 842 -45.12 43.05 -28.09
C ALA A 842 -45.90 44.30 -27.61
N GLU A 843 -47.05 44.10 -26.96
CA GLU A 843 -47.80 45.20 -26.34
C GLU A 843 -46.98 45.92 -25.27
N SER A 844 -46.31 45.19 -24.38
CA SER A 844 -45.48 45.79 -23.32
C SER A 844 -44.31 46.57 -23.87
N ILE A 845 -43.61 46.06 -24.90
CA ILE A 845 -42.51 46.76 -25.57
C ILE A 845 -42.99 48.07 -26.18
N VAL A 846 -44.13 48.06 -26.88
CA VAL A 846 -44.73 49.27 -27.47
C VAL A 846 -45.08 50.29 -26.40
N LEU A 847 -45.68 49.86 -25.29
CA LEU A 847 -46.17 50.78 -24.26
C LEU A 847 -45.06 51.33 -23.36
N LYS A 848 -44.01 50.55 -23.09
CA LYS A 848 -42.98 50.89 -22.09
C LYS A 848 -41.66 51.34 -22.69
N CYS A 849 -41.30 50.88 -23.89
CA CYS A 849 -40.00 51.17 -24.51
C CYS A 849 -40.07 52.24 -25.60
N SER A 850 -41.14 52.27 -26.42
CA SER A 850 -41.18 53.13 -27.63
C SER A 850 -40.96 54.62 -27.37
N GLY A 851 -41.51 55.16 -26.27
CA GLY A 851 -41.31 56.56 -25.90
C GLY A 851 -39.84 56.90 -25.64
N ASN A 852 -39.15 56.07 -24.85
CA ASN A 852 -37.73 56.25 -24.52
C ASN A 852 -36.83 56.04 -25.76
N ILE A 853 -37.16 55.07 -26.63
CA ILE A 853 -36.41 54.81 -27.87
C ILE A 853 -36.46 56.04 -28.80
N VAL A 854 -37.65 56.62 -28.97
CA VAL A 854 -37.88 57.81 -29.80
C VAL A 854 -37.24 59.05 -29.17
N GLU A 855 -37.36 59.23 -27.86
CA GLU A 855 -36.68 60.31 -27.14
C GLU A 855 -35.15 60.25 -27.37
N ALA A 856 -34.56 59.05 -27.24
CA ALA A 856 -33.14 58.84 -27.47
C ALA A 856 -32.74 59.09 -28.94
N TYR A 857 -33.60 58.81 -29.92
CA TYR A 857 -33.35 59.17 -31.32
C TYR A 857 -33.23 60.68 -31.52
N ILE A 858 -34.12 61.45 -30.90
CA ILE A 858 -34.18 62.91 -31.07
C ILE A 858 -32.99 63.59 -30.42
N ARG A 859 -32.56 63.10 -29.26
CA ARG A 859 -31.54 63.75 -28.41
C ARG A 859 -30.11 63.30 -28.69
N THR A 860 -29.90 62.22 -29.45
CA THR A 860 -28.56 61.75 -29.83
C THR A 860 -28.05 62.45 -31.10
N HIS A 861 -26.72 62.55 -31.24
CA HIS A 861 -26.08 63.18 -32.40
C HIS A 861 -26.30 62.39 -33.70
N GLU A 862 -26.08 63.04 -34.84
CA GLU A 862 -26.49 62.57 -36.18
C GLU A 862 -25.94 61.19 -36.57
N HIS A 863 -24.71 60.88 -36.19
CA HIS A 863 -24.05 59.60 -36.51
C HIS A 863 -24.18 58.53 -35.43
N HIS A 864 -25.00 58.75 -34.39
CA HIS A 864 -25.12 57.79 -33.29
C HIS A 864 -25.82 56.49 -33.77
N PRO A 865 -25.27 55.28 -33.47
CA PRO A 865 -25.83 54.00 -33.91
C PRO A 865 -27.29 53.75 -33.53
N HIS A 866 -27.75 54.36 -32.43
CA HIS A 866 -29.14 54.27 -31.96
C HIS A 866 -30.16 54.82 -32.97
N LYS A 867 -29.79 55.81 -33.80
CA LYS A 867 -30.69 56.36 -34.82
C LYS A 867 -31.11 55.26 -35.81
N GLN A 868 -30.15 54.50 -36.32
CA GLN A 868 -30.42 53.36 -37.21
C GLN A 868 -31.17 52.23 -36.49
N GLN A 869 -30.84 51.94 -35.22
CA GLN A 869 -31.53 50.91 -34.43
C GLN A 869 -33.00 51.26 -34.17
N THR A 870 -33.32 52.54 -33.99
CA THR A 870 -34.70 53.02 -33.82
C THR A 870 -35.53 52.85 -35.09
N ILE A 871 -34.98 53.16 -36.25
CA ILE A 871 -35.64 52.94 -37.55
C ILE A 871 -35.89 51.44 -37.75
N LYS A 872 -34.87 50.59 -37.47
CA LYS A 872 -35.02 49.13 -37.49
C LYS A 872 -36.12 48.66 -36.55
N PHE A 873 -36.16 49.15 -35.30
CA PHE A 873 -37.19 48.83 -34.32
C PHE A 873 -38.61 49.17 -34.83
N ILE A 874 -38.81 50.38 -35.37
CA ILE A 874 -40.12 50.79 -35.92
C ILE A 874 -40.54 49.84 -37.05
N ASN A 875 -39.62 49.48 -37.94
CA ASN A 875 -39.89 48.55 -39.02
C ASN A 875 -40.20 47.12 -38.51
N TYR A 876 -39.49 46.62 -37.50
CA TYR A 876 -39.77 45.31 -36.88
C TYR A 876 -41.14 45.29 -36.19
N VAL A 877 -41.51 46.34 -35.45
CA VAL A 877 -42.84 46.46 -34.84
C VAL A 877 -43.93 46.52 -35.91
N CYS A 878 -43.72 47.28 -36.99
CA CYS A 878 -44.69 47.38 -38.10
C CYS A 878 -44.79 46.10 -38.95
N GLY A 879 -43.71 45.32 -39.02
CA GLY A 879 -43.65 44.02 -39.67
C GLY A 879 -44.34 42.90 -38.88
N ASN A 880 -44.57 43.08 -37.58
CA ASN A 880 -45.14 42.08 -36.69
C ASN A 880 -46.64 41.84 -36.99
N ASN A 881 -47.04 40.56 -37.14
CA ASN A 881 -48.42 40.16 -37.46
C ASN A 881 -49.45 40.61 -36.41
N TYR A 882 -49.08 40.67 -35.12
CA TYR A 882 -49.96 41.15 -34.05
C TYR A 882 -50.19 42.66 -34.11
N PHE A 883 -49.17 43.42 -34.51
CA PHE A 883 -49.30 44.85 -34.72
C PHE A 883 -50.17 45.18 -35.95
N ARG A 884 -50.04 44.39 -37.03
CA ARG A 884 -50.89 44.51 -38.24
C ARG A 884 -52.36 44.19 -37.97
N SER A 885 -52.65 43.29 -37.03
CA SER A 885 -54.03 42.92 -36.68
C SER A 885 -54.66 43.82 -35.61
N ASP A 886 -53.90 44.36 -34.66
CA ASP A 886 -54.44 45.17 -33.56
C ASP A 886 -54.43 46.69 -33.83
N PHE A 887 -55.58 47.24 -34.24
CA PHE A 887 -55.74 48.68 -34.47
C PHE A 887 -55.50 49.54 -33.21
N LYS A 888 -55.87 49.06 -32.02
CA LYS A 888 -55.68 49.82 -30.76
C LYS A 888 -54.20 49.95 -30.44
N LEU A 889 -53.42 48.90 -30.67
CA LEU A 889 -51.96 48.95 -30.47
C LEU A 889 -51.28 49.91 -31.45
N ARG A 890 -51.73 49.95 -32.71
CA ARG A 890 -51.22 50.93 -33.72
C ARG A 890 -51.49 52.36 -33.31
N VAL A 891 -52.70 52.67 -32.86
CA VAL A 891 -53.07 54.00 -32.37
C VAL A 891 -52.25 54.39 -31.14
N LYS A 892 -52.01 53.46 -30.21
CA LYS A 892 -51.18 53.71 -29.03
C LYS A 892 -49.72 53.97 -29.38
N LEU A 893 -49.11 53.18 -30.27
CA LEU A 893 -47.75 53.44 -30.75
C LEU A 893 -47.65 54.81 -31.42
N ALA A 894 -48.58 55.10 -32.34
CA ALA A 894 -48.63 56.39 -33.03
C ALA A 894 -48.78 57.56 -32.04
N SER A 895 -49.59 57.39 -31.01
CA SER A 895 -49.80 58.41 -29.97
C SER A 895 -48.58 58.61 -29.10
N ILE A 896 -47.88 57.53 -28.71
CA ILE A 896 -46.61 57.62 -27.97
C ILE A 896 -45.58 58.38 -28.82
N ILE A 897 -45.36 57.97 -30.07
CA ILE A 897 -44.41 58.63 -30.98
C ILE A 897 -44.79 60.10 -31.18
N ALA A 898 -46.06 60.39 -31.50
CA ALA A 898 -46.52 61.76 -31.72
C ALA A 898 -46.34 62.63 -30.46
N SER A 899 -46.70 62.11 -29.28
CA SER A 899 -46.54 62.84 -28.01
C SER A 899 -45.09 63.16 -27.70
N THR A 900 -44.17 62.21 -27.90
CA THR A 900 -42.73 62.44 -27.74
C THR A 900 -42.23 63.47 -28.74
N LEU A 901 -42.60 63.37 -30.02
CA LEU A 901 -42.19 64.35 -31.03
C LEU A 901 -42.72 65.76 -30.72
N ILE A 902 -43.98 65.91 -30.30
CA ILE A 902 -44.55 67.20 -29.88
C ILE A 902 -43.77 67.80 -28.71
N ASN A 903 -43.38 66.99 -27.72
CA ASN A 903 -42.64 67.47 -26.55
C ASN A 903 -41.25 68.00 -26.88
N TYR A 904 -40.56 67.42 -27.87
CA TYR A 904 -39.19 67.82 -28.25
C TYR A 904 -39.11 68.70 -29.50
N LEU A 905 -40.21 68.90 -30.23
CA LEU A 905 -40.27 69.80 -31.39
C LEU A 905 -39.72 71.22 -31.12
N PRO A 906 -39.97 71.85 -29.94
CA PRO A 906 -39.45 73.19 -29.66
C PRO A 906 -37.93 73.25 -29.45
N SER A 907 -37.31 72.16 -28.96
CA SER A 907 -35.89 72.12 -28.58
C SER A 907 -35.01 71.36 -29.58
N ASN A 908 -35.58 70.45 -30.39
CA ASN A 908 -34.87 69.56 -31.31
C ASN A 908 -35.69 69.33 -32.60
N SER A 909 -35.92 70.39 -33.37
CA SER A 909 -36.81 70.37 -34.54
C SER A 909 -36.27 69.51 -35.69
N GLN A 910 -34.99 69.59 -36.02
CA GLN A 910 -34.39 68.86 -37.15
C GLN A 910 -34.44 67.33 -36.96
N PRO A 911 -33.95 66.72 -35.85
CA PRO A 911 -34.05 65.27 -35.62
C PRO A 911 -35.49 64.75 -35.58
N THR A 912 -36.43 65.59 -35.14
CA THR A 912 -37.87 65.28 -35.08
C THR A 912 -38.45 65.11 -36.49
N TRP A 913 -38.11 65.99 -37.43
CA TRP A 913 -38.55 65.89 -38.82
C TRP A 913 -37.85 64.75 -39.57
N GLU A 914 -36.55 64.53 -39.31
CA GLU A 914 -35.80 63.39 -39.85
C GLU A 914 -36.45 62.05 -39.47
N LEU A 915 -36.84 61.88 -38.20
CA LEU A 915 -37.52 60.66 -37.77
C LEU A 915 -38.84 60.47 -38.51
N LEU A 916 -39.66 61.53 -38.60
CA LEU A 916 -40.96 61.48 -39.30
C LEU A 916 -40.81 61.08 -40.77
N GLN A 917 -39.77 61.54 -41.44
CA GLN A 917 -39.47 61.16 -42.84
C GLN A 917 -38.98 59.71 -42.96
N SER A 918 -38.29 59.18 -41.95
CA SER A 918 -37.76 57.80 -41.96
C SER A 918 -38.79 56.70 -41.72
N ILE A 919 -40.01 57.03 -41.26
CA ILE A 919 -41.07 56.06 -41.00
C ILE A 919 -41.77 55.66 -42.31
N ASN A 920 -41.38 54.52 -42.88
CA ASN A 920 -41.88 54.02 -44.17
C ASN A 920 -43.29 53.42 -44.17
N THR A 921 -43.97 53.33 -43.03
CA THR A 921 -45.29 52.69 -42.92
C THR A 921 -46.42 53.71 -43.12
N ARG A 922 -47.08 53.70 -44.29
CA ARG A 922 -48.10 54.69 -44.73
C ARG A 922 -49.28 54.87 -43.75
N GLU A 923 -49.71 53.80 -43.08
CA GLU A 923 -50.79 53.87 -42.08
C GLU A 923 -50.34 54.54 -40.78
N LEU A 924 -49.14 54.20 -40.29
CA LEU A 924 -48.58 54.73 -39.04
C LEU A 924 -48.23 56.22 -39.20
N SER A 925 -47.61 56.60 -40.32
CA SER A 925 -47.24 57.98 -40.61
C SER A 925 -48.45 58.91 -40.70
N LYS A 926 -49.57 58.45 -41.29
CA LYS A 926 -50.81 59.24 -41.36
C LYS A 926 -51.37 59.57 -39.97
N ILE A 927 -51.36 58.62 -39.04
CA ILE A 927 -51.85 58.82 -37.67
C ILE A 927 -50.91 59.76 -36.90
N ILE A 928 -49.60 59.54 -36.98
CA ILE A 928 -48.60 60.38 -36.30
C ILE A 928 -48.66 61.82 -36.82
N ILE A 929 -48.64 62.05 -38.13
CA ILE A 929 -48.68 63.39 -38.74
C ILE A 929 -49.94 64.14 -38.30
N THR A 930 -51.11 63.49 -38.32
CA THR A 930 -52.37 64.11 -37.89
C THR A 930 -52.30 64.54 -36.42
N GLN A 931 -51.74 63.72 -35.54
CA GLN A 931 -51.61 64.06 -34.11
C GLN A 931 -50.54 65.12 -33.86
N VAL A 932 -49.40 65.07 -34.55
CA VAL A 932 -48.33 66.09 -34.47
C VAL A 932 -48.85 67.44 -34.97
N GLN A 933 -49.62 67.49 -36.08
CA GLN A 933 -50.27 68.72 -36.57
C GLN A 933 -51.22 69.31 -35.52
N GLN A 934 -52.07 68.48 -34.91
CA GLN A 934 -52.96 68.92 -33.82
C GLN A 934 -52.17 69.39 -32.58
N GLY A 935 -51.03 68.76 -32.28
CA GLY A 935 -50.11 69.17 -31.22
C GLY A 935 -49.43 70.51 -31.49
N ILE A 936 -48.97 70.75 -32.73
CA ILE A 936 -48.39 72.01 -33.18
C ILE A 936 -49.42 73.14 -33.04
N ILE A 937 -50.67 72.92 -33.46
CA ILE A 937 -51.77 73.89 -33.30
C ILE A 937 -52.00 74.21 -31.82
N LYS A 938 -51.91 73.21 -30.92
CA LYS A 938 -52.01 73.43 -29.46
C LYS A 938 -50.82 74.17 -28.88
N LEU A 939 -49.58 73.88 -29.30
CA LEU A 939 -48.37 74.61 -28.89
C LEU A 939 -48.41 76.06 -29.37
N GLN A 940 -48.85 76.31 -30.61
CA GLN A 940 -49.07 77.67 -31.14
C GLN A 940 -50.15 78.44 -30.37
N ARG A 941 -51.23 77.77 -29.92
CA ARG A 941 -52.26 78.37 -29.06
C ARG A 941 -51.75 78.63 -27.62
N GLY A 942 -50.86 77.78 -27.10
CA GLY A 942 -50.25 77.95 -25.77
C GLY A 942 -49.25 79.10 -25.67
N TYR A 943 -48.55 79.43 -26.76
CA TYR A 943 -47.67 80.61 -26.84
C TYR A 943 -48.43 81.95 -26.79
N HIS A 944 -49.74 81.95 -27.04
CA HIS A 944 -50.57 83.17 -27.03
C HIS A 944 -51.32 83.44 -25.71
N HIS A 945 -51.06 82.67 -24.64
CA HIS A 945 -51.55 82.97 -23.28
C HIS A 945 -50.39 83.10 -22.28
N PRO A 946 -50.03 84.31 -21.83
CA PRO A 946 -49.04 84.47 -20.76
C PRO A 946 -49.70 84.17 -19.41
N GLN A 947 -49.18 83.20 -18.67
CA GLN A 947 -49.41 83.12 -17.22
C GLN A 947 -48.07 83.13 -16.47
N ASN A 948 -47.91 84.24 -15.75
CA ASN A 948 -47.13 84.44 -14.53
C ASN A 948 -45.61 84.72 -14.64
N ALA A 949 -45.36 86.01 -14.82
CA ALA A 949 -44.29 86.73 -14.14
C ALA A 949 -44.26 86.44 -12.64
N LYS A 950 -43.17 85.84 -12.15
CA LYS A 950 -42.60 86.02 -10.79
C LYS A 950 -41.29 85.24 -10.67
N SER A 951 -40.18 85.82 -11.15
CA SER A 951 -38.84 85.73 -10.54
C SER A 951 -37.77 86.23 -11.52
N LEU A 952 -37.59 87.54 -11.58
CA LEU A 952 -36.30 88.17 -11.93
C LEU A 952 -35.87 88.93 -10.68
N ARG A 953 -35.15 88.23 -9.79
CA ARG A 953 -34.18 88.74 -8.82
C ARG A 953 -33.27 87.59 -8.43
#